data_AF-A0A814FWU3-F1
#
_entry.id   AF-A0A814FWU3-F1
#
_cell.length_a   1.000
_cell.length_b   1.000
_cell.length_c   1.000
_cell.angle_alpha   90.00
_cell.angle_beta   90.00
_cell.angle_gamma   90.00
#
_symmetry.space_group_name_H-M   'P 1'
#
loop_
_entity.id
_entity.type
_entity.pdbx_description
1 polymer ?
#
loop_
_entity_poly.entity_id
_entity_poly.type
_entity_poly.pdbx_seq_one_letter_code
_entity_poly.pdbx_strand_id
1 'polypeptide(L)'
;MMENNFEQLIGVLPLSSSFTFGIREITNILEKQNIDLSSTFIFESYQSLLTLECWAWKLLSKDSYQWINQPNYLTLFHTLAIFNKNLIFNYDDIKHDMKASLLIPDTIDQINDIFEQIDRDKDDNDPLISIASLWFDNLALFIHENPEFDTSPIICHINEYMGQNYLMTEQFLLYLIQLQKPKLPQSIFTSKQLFYMKTCSFSLSSYLTTKAQHFLFTVEEIMHYVSNDFVQIIEIHSHIIDIWSEKFLTCITHLTGFIAACCWWGGEKLKQINRLFHSEQIIYSYINSLIRIISYKPFYSNIKAQLSNDETKLIDFCLFSLKNLAQNQDLIWFFRSKISLPDTLSTIAELSIHDKICLRAYVILGEILCNERLKDLKITDNLSLFFYDMLEHAWRHPLKNYKQIPIFHLLRGFLTLSKIDAIQQKTADLHKIPLFIEMCDEYPITFDVLWALSFNSDIQQQLRSNTGFMSKLIHLAKQCDNEQMRKMTHGILWNIESSHQDRTIFEFNDEKPFDIMISYSHKEKVLCKQIYDELIKSGYRIWIDFDHMHGNVMDAMAQAIEQSHVIIICMSEQYRRSNYCRAEAHYAFQRQLKIVPILLQRHYKPDGWLSFLIGQLLYIDFTKYEFPRAMKLLMNELEVEEIIETHIKLPLSRSSAESVLCDIEEIPLEESLLSIRPKNISDWTQTNVHNWLIEHDLIQMSQILADYNGSSLLYFSDFIKNGETKQILSLLQEESLRRTNECLSLVELSCFQSLIDQQRYTLKSKFSRRSTRNTNRKNKYISSCCLLM
;
A
#
# COMPACT_ATOMS: atom_id res chain seq x y z
N MET A 1 -43.95 -22.19 41.33
CA MET A 1 -43.91 -21.84 39.90
C MET A 1 -42.69 -22.56 39.34
N MET A 2 -42.89 -23.59 38.53
CA MET A 2 -41.78 -24.38 37.98
C MET A 2 -40.98 -23.50 37.01
N GLU A 3 -39.69 -23.32 37.26
CA GLU A 3 -38.74 -22.89 36.23
C GLU A 3 -38.73 -23.99 35.17
N ASN A 4 -39.41 -23.78 34.04
CA ASN A 4 -39.35 -24.72 32.94
C ASN A 4 -37.90 -24.76 32.43
N ASN A 5 -37.24 -25.91 32.55
CA ASN A 5 -35.89 -26.14 32.03
C ASN A 5 -35.89 -25.90 30.50
N PHE A 6 -34.86 -25.24 29.96
CA PHE A 6 -34.76 -24.92 28.52
C PHE A 6 -35.01 -26.17 27.65
N GLU A 7 -34.46 -27.32 28.05
CA GLU A 7 -34.68 -28.61 27.38
C GLU A 7 -36.15 -29.04 27.31
N GLN A 8 -36.92 -28.80 28.37
CA GLN A 8 -38.35 -29.15 28.42
C GLN A 8 -39.18 -28.24 27.51
N LEU A 9 -38.80 -26.97 27.36
CA LEU A 9 -39.46 -26.03 26.45
C LEU A 9 -39.21 -26.41 24.99
N ILE A 10 -37.97 -26.78 24.65
CA ILE A 10 -37.59 -27.22 23.30
C ILE A 10 -38.29 -28.54 22.93
N GLY A 11 -38.41 -29.49 23.86
CA GLY A 11 -39.12 -30.77 23.63
C GLY A 11 -40.61 -30.63 23.30
N VAL A 12 -41.21 -29.45 23.56
CA VAL A 12 -42.62 -29.15 23.30
C VAL A 12 -42.79 -28.20 22.12
N LEU A 13 -41.70 -27.83 21.42
CA LEU A 13 -41.78 -26.96 20.24
C LEU A 13 -42.75 -27.53 19.21
N PRO A 14 -43.78 -26.77 18.83
CA PRO A 14 -44.81 -27.29 17.96
C PRO A 14 -44.25 -27.49 16.54
N LEU A 15 -44.58 -28.65 15.95
CA LEU A 15 -44.40 -28.90 14.51
C LEU A 15 -45.38 -28.08 13.65
N SER A 16 -46.43 -27.49 14.26
CA SER A 16 -47.48 -26.69 13.63
C SER A 16 -47.47 -25.23 14.09
N SER A 17 -47.46 -24.30 13.13
CA SER A 17 -47.46 -22.82 13.25
C SER A 17 -48.58 -22.19 14.11
N SER A 18 -49.58 -22.95 14.54
CA SER A 18 -50.75 -22.46 15.27
C SER A 18 -50.60 -22.44 16.79
N PHE A 19 -49.51 -22.99 17.35
CA PHE A 19 -49.26 -23.05 18.79
C PHE A 19 -48.13 -22.09 19.18
N THR A 20 -48.37 -21.20 20.15
CA THR A 20 -47.38 -20.21 20.66
C THR A 20 -46.80 -20.57 22.02
N PHE A 21 -47.18 -21.72 22.56
CA PHE A 21 -46.76 -22.17 23.90
C PHE A 21 -45.24 -22.35 23.96
N GLY A 22 -44.58 -21.72 24.93
CA GLY A 22 -43.14 -21.84 25.18
C GLY A 22 -42.25 -20.84 24.41
N ILE A 23 -42.75 -20.20 23.33
CA ILE A 23 -41.94 -19.28 22.51
C ILE A 23 -41.43 -18.10 23.33
N ARG A 24 -42.29 -17.48 24.14
CA ARG A 24 -41.92 -16.32 24.95
C ARG A 24 -40.89 -16.69 26.02
N GLU A 25 -41.05 -17.86 26.64
CA GLU A 25 -40.12 -18.37 27.63
C GLU A 25 -38.75 -18.67 27.00
N ILE A 26 -38.71 -19.29 25.82
CA ILE A 26 -37.48 -19.52 25.05
C ILE A 26 -36.81 -18.19 24.71
N THR A 27 -37.56 -17.21 24.19
CA THR A 27 -37.04 -15.88 23.87
C THR A 27 -36.41 -15.22 25.10
N ASN A 28 -37.07 -15.25 26.25
CA ASN A 28 -36.53 -14.66 27.49
C ASN A 28 -35.23 -15.33 27.96
N ILE A 29 -35.08 -16.65 27.74
CA ILE A 29 -33.84 -17.38 28.07
C ILE A 29 -32.71 -16.91 27.15
N LEU A 30 -32.96 -16.84 25.85
CA LEU A 30 -31.97 -16.39 24.86
C LEU A 30 -31.59 -14.92 25.03
N GLU A 31 -32.54 -14.05 25.38
CA GLU A 31 -32.27 -12.64 25.69
C GLU A 31 -31.26 -12.49 26.84
N LYS A 32 -31.36 -13.34 27.88
CA LYS A 32 -30.38 -13.36 28.98
C LYS A 32 -29.00 -13.79 28.48
N GLN A 33 -28.94 -14.83 27.64
CA GLN A 33 -27.68 -15.31 27.06
C GLN A 33 -27.07 -14.31 26.06
N ASN A 34 -27.88 -13.42 25.47
CA ASN A 34 -27.38 -12.35 24.60
C ASN A 34 -26.66 -11.23 25.34
N ILE A 35 -26.92 -11.08 26.64
CA ILE A 35 -26.23 -10.09 27.49
C ILE A 35 -24.89 -10.65 27.97
N ASP A 36 -24.88 -11.91 28.39
CA ASP A 36 -23.69 -12.60 28.87
C ASP A 36 -23.75 -14.08 28.47
N LEU A 37 -23.05 -14.41 27.38
CA LEU A 37 -23.12 -15.73 26.75
C LEU A 37 -22.23 -16.72 27.50
N SER A 38 -22.85 -17.63 28.26
CA SER A 38 -22.08 -18.65 28.98
C SER A 38 -21.69 -19.82 28.06
N SER A 39 -20.40 -20.16 28.01
CA SER A 39 -19.93 -21.36 27.33
C SER A 39 -20.53 -22.63 27.96
N THR A 40 -20.77 -22.65 29.28
CA THR A 40 -21.42 -23.78 29.96
C THR A 40 -22.83 -24.03 29.46
N PHE A 41 -23.62 -22.97 29.23
CA PHE A 41 -24.98 -23.09 28.70
C PHE A 41 -24.97 -23.75 27.32
N ILE A 42 -24.03 -23.37 26.47
CA ILE A 42 -23.91 -23.92 25.10
C ILE A 42 -23.56 -25.41 25.15
N PHE A 43 -22.67 -25.83 26.05
CA PHE A 43 -22.33 -27.25 26.20
C PHE A 43 -23.47 -28.08 26.78
N GLU A 44 -24.11 -27.60 27.85
CA GLU A 44 -25.20 -28.32 28.52
C GLU A 44 -26.44 -28.40 27.63
N SER A 45 -26.77 -27.31 26.93
CA SER A 45 -27.98 -27.21 26.10
C SER A 45 -27.74 -27.49 24.60
N TYR A 46 -26.58 -28.02 24.21
CA TYR A 46 -26.19 -28.16 22.80
C TYR A 46 -27.25 -28.86 21.93
N GLN A 47 -27.79 -30.00 22.38
CA GLN A 47 -28.80 -30.76 21.63
C GLN A 47 -30.13 -29.99 21.50
N SER A 48 -30.49 -29.24 22.54
CA SER A 48 -31.69 -28.40 22.56
C SER A 48 -31.53 -27.18 21.64
N LEU A 49 -30.34 -26.56 21.62
CA LEU A 49 -30.00 -25.48 20.69
C LEU A 49 -30.01 -25.97 19.24
N LEU A 50 -29.41 -27.14 18.96
CA LEU A 50 -29.44 -27.75 17.63
C LEU A 50 -30.88 -28.01 17.18
N THR A 51 -31.72 -28.54 18.06
CA THR A 51 -33.14 -28.78 17.76
C THR A 51 -33.88 -27.47 17.46
N LEU A 52 -33.60 -26.39 18.21
CA LEU A 52 -34.19 -25.07 17.99
C LEU A 52 -33.77 -24.47 16.64
N GLU A 53 -32.49 -24.55 16.30
CA GLU A 53 -31.94 -24.06 15.02
C GLU A 53 -32.53 -24.83 13.83
N CYS A 54 -32.52 -26.16 13.88
CA CYS A 54 -33.15 -27.00 12.86
C CYS A 54 -34.65 -26.68 12.70
N TRP A 55 -35.36 -26.41 13.81
CA TRP A 55 -36.76 -26.01 13.78
C TRP A 55 -36.95 -24.63 13.13
N ALA A 56 -36.11 -23.66 13.47
CA ALA A 56 -36.17 -22.31 12.94
C ALA A 56 -35.89 -22.27 11.44
N TRP A 57 -34.86 -22.98 10.95
CA TRP A 57 -34.60 -23.16 9.52
C TRP A 57 -35.78 -23.80 8.78
N LYS A 58 -36.37 -24.85 9.34
CA LYS A 58 -37.58 -25.50 8.77
C LYS A 58 -38.78 -24.56 8.71
N LEU A 59 -38.94 -23.69 9.70
CA LEU A 59 -40.05 -22.74 9.72
C LEU A 59 -39.84 -21.60 8.71
N LEU A 60 -38.60 -21.12 8.53
CA LEU A 60 -38.25 -20.14 7.49
C LEU A 60 -38.47 -20.69 6.07
N SER A 61 -38.20 -21.99 5.85
CA SER A 61 -38.45 -22.65 4.55
C SER A 61 -39.92 -22.92 4.22
N LYS A 62 -40.83 -22.78 5.19
CA LYS A 62 -42.27 -22.98 4.95
C LYS A 62 -42.97 -21.65 4.69
N ASP A 63 -44.12 -21.73 4.03
CA ASP A 63 -44.99 -20.59 3.70
C ASP A 63 -45.18 -19.65 4.91
N SER A 64 -44.59 -18.46 4.80
CA SER A 64 -44.38 -17.52 5.91
C SER A 64 -45.66 -16.91 6.46
N TYR A 65 -46.75 -16.94 5.69
CA TYR A 65 -48.01 -16.24 5.99
C TYR A 65 -48.57 -16.53 7.39
N GLN A 66 -48.35 -17.74 7.91
CA GLN A 66 -48.92 -18.20 9.18
C GLN A 66 -48.19 -17.70 10.42
N TRP A 67 -46.86 -17.53 10.35
CA TRP A 67 -46.04 -17.15 11.51
C TRP A 67 -45.57 -15.70 11.47
N ILE A 68 -45.44 -15.12 10.28
CA ILE A 68 -44.86 -13.78 10.11
C ILE A 68 -45.73 -12.66 10.70
N ASN A 69 -47.04 -12.88 10.72
CA ASN A 69 -48.01 -11.96 11.31
C ASN A 69 -48.06 -12.05 12.86
N GLN A 70 -47.29 -12.97 13.46
CA GLN A 70 -47.29 -13.18 14.91
C GLN A 70 -46.04 -12.56 15.55
N PRO A 71 -46.19 -11.55 16.43
CA PRO A 71 -45.04 -10.80 16.97
C PRO A 71 -44.08 -11.67 17.79
N ASN A 72 -44.59 -12.68 18.50
CA ASN A 72 -43.76 -13.57 19.30
C ASN A 72 -42.74 -14.35 18.47
N TYR A 73 -43.13 -14.77 17.26
CA TYR A 73 -42.21 -15.45 16.34
C TYR A 73 -41.15 -14.46 15.84
N LEU A 74 -41.55 -13.27 15.36
CA LEU A 74 -40.60 -12.24 14.91
C LEU A 74 -39.56 -11.92 15.99
N THR A 75 -40.00 -11.71 17.24
CA THR A 75 -39.09 -11.47 18.37
C THR A 75 -38.16 -12.65 18.61
N LEU A 76 -38.66 -13.89 18.61
CA LEU A 76 -37.81 -15.07 18.77
C LEU A 76 -36.73 -15.14 17.68
N PHE A 77 -37.10 -14.97 16.40
CA PHE A 77 -36.15 -15.03 15.28
C PHE A 77 -35.09 -13.94 15.36
N HIS A 78 -35.47 -12.72 15.75
CA HIS A 78 -34.50 -11.65 15.99
C HIS A 78 -33.56 -11.97 17.16
N THR A 79 -34.10 -12.44 18.29
CA THR A 79 -33.32 -12.81 19.46
C THR A 79 -32.36 -13.96 19.16
N LEU A 80 -32.81 -14.97 18.39
CA LEU A 80 -31.99 -16.10 17.96
C LEU A 80 -30.91 -15.66 16.97
N ALA A 81 -31.20 -14.75 16.04
CA ALA A 81 -30.18 -14.17 15.17
C ALA A 81 -29.10 -13.40 15.96
N ILE A 82 -29.47 -12.66 17.01
CA ILE A 82 -28.48 -12.01 17.90
C ILE A 82 -27.66 -13.05 18.66
N PHE A 83 -28.29 -14.12 19.14
CA PHE A 83 -27.61 -15.24 19.81
C PHE A 83 -26.58 -15.90 18.89
N ASN A 84 -26.96 -16.17 17.64
CA ASN A 84 -26.08 -16.74 16.63
C ASN A 84 -24.90 -15.82 16.32
N LYS A 85 -25.11 -14.51 16.25
CA LYS A 85 -24.04 -13.54 16.11
C LYS A 85 -23.06 -13.55 17.29
N ASN A 86 -23.57 -13.61 18.51
CA ASN A 86 -22.73 -13.68 19.72
C ASN A 86 -21.95 -14.99 19.80
N LEU A 87 -22.57 -16.10 19.39
CA LEU A 87 -21.94 -17.42 19.31
C LEU A 87 -20.73 -17.42 18.35
N ILE A 88 -20.83 -16.73 17.21
CA ILE A 88 -19.74 -16.64 16.22
C ILE A 88 -18.48 -16.06 16.88
N PHE A 89 -18.61 -14.96 17.62
CA PHE A 89 -17.49 -14.24 18.21
C PHE A 89 -17.00 -14.80 19.56
N ASN A 90 -17.57 -15.90 20.06
CA ASN A 90 -17.08 -16.56 21.28
C ASN A 90 -15.89 -17.48 20.94
N TYR A 91 -14.66 -16.99 21.08
CA TYR A 91 -13.45 -17.70 20.60
C TYR A 91 -12.87 -18.71 21.59
N ASP A 92 -13.11 -18.57 22.89
CA ASP A 92 -12.24 -19.18 23.90
C ASP A 92 -12.62 -20.63 24.26
N ASP A 93 -13.87 -21.05 24.02
CA ASP A 93 -14.36 -22.32 24.56
C ASP A 93 -15.04 -23.26 23.54
N ILE A 94 -15.51 -22.78 22.39
CA ILE A 94 -16.42 -23.56 21.52
C ILE A 94 -15.76 -23.93 20.20
N LYS A 95 -15.67 -25.24 19.93
CA LYS A 95 -15.11 -25.77 18.67
C LYS A 95 -15.87 -25.24 17.46
N HIS A 96 -15.14 -24.89 16.40
CA HIS A 96 -15.75 -24.34 15.19
C HIS A 96 -16.76 -25.31 14.54
N ASP A 97 -16.53 -26.62 14.60
CA ASP A 97 -17.46 -27.64 14.11
C ASP A 97 -18.82 -27.62 14.86
N MET A 98 -18.80 -27.32 16.17
CA MET A 98 -20.04 -27.17 16.94
C MET A 98 -20.80 -25.92 16.53
N LYS A 99 -20.09 -24.80 16.27
CA LYS A 99 -20.71 -23.58 15.73
C LYS A 99 -21.28 -23.83 14.34
N ALA A 100 -20.53 -24.50 13.46
CA ALA A 100 -20.97 -24.86 12.12
C ALA A 100 -22.26 -25.68 12.15
N SER A 101 -22.35 -26.66 13.06
CA SER A 101 -23.54 -27.51 13.21
C SER A 101 -24.78 -26.74 13.69
N LEU A 102 -24.61 -25.66 14.46
CA LEU A 102 -25.71 -24.82 14.92
C LEU A 102 -26.14 -23.78 13.86
N LEU A 103 -25.19 -23.26 13.09
CA LEU A 103 -25.42 -22.12 12.20
C LEU A 103 -25.78 -22.54 10.77
N ILE A 104 -25.13 -23.59 10.23
CA ILE A 104 -25.33 -24.04 8.85
C ILE A 104 -26.62 -24.87 8.78
N PRO A 105 -27.54 -24.59 7.84
CA PRO A 105 -28.77 -25.37 7.71
C PRO A 105 -28.50 -26.83 7.29
N ASP A 106 -29.48 -27.70 7.51
CA ASP A 106 -29.33 -29.15 7.27
C ASP A 106 -29.35 -29.52 5.78
N THR A 107 -30.12 -28.78 4.97
CA THR A 107 -30.42 -29.17 3.59
C THR A 107 -30.44 -27.99 2.62
N ILE A 108 -30.08 -28.27 1.36
CA ILE A 108 -30.16 -27.29 0.27
C ILE A 108 -31.62 -26.94 -0.05
N ASP A 109 -32.56 -27.89 0.08
CA ASP A 109 -33.97 -27.67 -0.22
C ASP A 109 -34.57 -26.55 0.65
N GLN A 110 -34.22 -26.50 1.94
CA GLN A 110 -34.64 -25.42 2.84
C GLN A 110 -34.20 -24.03 2.34
N ILE A 111 -32.99 -23.94 1.80
CA ILE A 111 -32.45 -22.69 1.25
C ILE A 111 -33.18 -22.30 -0.02
N ASN A 112 -33.43 -23.25 -0.92
CA ASN A 112 -34.20 -23.02 -2.14
C ASN A 112 -35.60 -22.50 -1.81
N ASP A 113 -36.28 -23.14 -0.86
CA ASP A 113 -37.62 -22.72 -0.45
C ASP A 113 -37.64 -21.30 0.14
N ILE A 114 -36.58 -20.89 0.85
CA ILE A 114 -36.44 -19.50 1.35
C ILE A 114 -36.26 -18.53 0.18
N PHE A 115 -35.36 -18.83 -0.77
CA PHE A 115 -35.16 -17.97 -1.94
C PHE A 115 -36.40 -17.87 -2.81
N GLU A 116 -37.08 -18.98 -3.06
CA GLU A 116 -38.33 -18.97 -3.83
C GLU A 116 -39.42 -18.12 -3.17
N GLN A 117 -39.49 -18.08 -1.84
CA GLN A 117 -40.41 -17.20 -1.12
C GLN A 117 -40.03 -15.72 -1.33
N ILE A 118 -38.74 -15.37 -1.16
CA ILE A 118 -38.22 -14.00 -1.39
C ILE A 118 -38.47 -13.54 -2.83
N ASP A 119 -38.32 -14.45 -3.80
CA ASP A 119 -38.50 -14.15 -5.23
C ASP A 119 -39.97 -13.98 -5.60
N ARG A 120 -40.87 -14.78 -5.02
CA ARG A 120 -42.33 -14.67 -5.21
C ARG A 120 -42.93 -13.44 -4.56
N ASP A 121 -42.27 -12.89 -3.55
CA ASP A 121 -42.78 -11.76 -2.79
C ASP A 121 -42.80 -10.46 -3.61
N LYS A 122 -43.95 -9.79 -3.58
CA LYS A 122 -44.21 -8.51 -4.23
C LYS A 122 -44.11 -7.33 -3.28
N ASP A 123 -44.13 -7.56 -1.97
CA ASP A 123 -43.90 -6.51 -0.99
C ASP A 123 -42.39 -6.35 -0.76
N ASP A 124 -41.84 -5.25 -1.24
CA ASP A 124 -40.41 -4.93 -1.08
C ASP A 124 -40.00 -4.79 0.40
N ASN A 125 -40.94 -4.67 1.34
CA ASN A 125 -40.70 -4.55 2.77
C ASN A 125 -41.21 -5.72 3.61
N ASP A 126 -41.47 -6.88 3.00
CA ASP A 126 -41.93 -8.06 3.74
C ASP A 126 -40.97 -8.42 4.89
N PRO A 127 -41.46 -8.66 6.12
CA PRO A 127 -40.64 -9.02 7.27
C PRO A 127 -39.80 -10.28 7.06
N LEU A 128 -40.21 -11.22 6.20
CA LEU A 128 -39.50 -12.45 5.87
C LEU A 128 -38.13 -12.12 5.31
N ILE A 129 -38.08 -11.17 4.37
CA ILE A 129 -36.83 -10.72 3.74
C ILE A 129 -35.89 -10.17 4.81
N SER A 130 -36.41 -9.38 5.75
CA SER A 130 -35.61 -8.79 6.82
C SER A 130 -35.06 -9.85 7.80
N ILE A 131 -35.83 -10.88 8.13
CA ILE A 131 -35.40 -11.97 9.01
C ILE A 131 -34.40 -12.87 8.28
N ALA A 132 -34.72 -13.30 7.06
CA ALA A 132 -33.82 -14.11 6.25
C ALA A 132 -32.47 -13.39 6.04
N SER A 133 -32.49 -12.07 5.83
CA SER A 133 -31.28 -11.24 5.75
C SER A 133 -30.39 -11.42 6.98
N LEU A 134 -30.95 -11.36 8.20
CA LEU A 134 -30.16 -11.52 9.43
C LEU A 134 -29.49 -12.90 9.54
N TRP A 135 -30.18 -13.94 9.08
CA TRP A 135 -29.68 -15.31 9.12
C TRP A 135 -28.56 -15.52 8.10
N PHE A 136 -28.75 -15.04 6.87
CA PHE A 136 -27.70 -15.06 5.86
C PHE A 136 -26.52 -14.14 6.21
N ASP A 137 -26.75 -12.98 6.83
CA ASP A 137 -25.69 -12.11 7.33
C ASP A 137 -24.86 -12.81 8.42
N ASN A 138 -25.49 -13.57 9.32
CA ASN A 138 -24.80 -14.38 10.31
C ASN A 138 -23.99 -15.51 9.68
N LEU A 139 -24.53 -16.19 8.66
CA LEU A 139 -23.78 -17.18 7.89
C LEU A 139 -22.56 -16.55 7.22
N ALA A 140 -22.74 -15.41 6.55
CA ALA A 140 -21.65 -14.67 5.91
C ALA A 140 -20.57 -14.25 6.92
N LEU A 141 -20.98 -13.83 8.11
CA LEU A 141 -20.07 -13.49 9.21
C LEU A 141 -19.35 -14.74 9.74
N PHE A 142 -20.04 -15.86 9.89
CA PHE A 142 -19.46 -17.13 10.32
C PHE A 142 -18.38 -17.61 9.35
N ILE A 143 -18.64 -17.53 8.03
CA ILE A 143 -17.67 -17.92 6.99
C ILE A 143 -16.48 -16.96 6.95
N HIS A 144 -16.71 -15.65 7.10
CA HIS A 144 -15.62 -14.66 7.18
C HIS A 144 -14.67 -14.96 8.34
N GLU A 145 -15.23 -15.32 9.49
CA GLU A 145 -14.48 -15.62 10.70
C GLU A 145 -13.90 -17.06 10.67
N ASN A 146 -14.54 -18.02 10.00
CA ASN A 146 -14.09 -19.42 9.91
C ASN A 146 -14.00 -19.88 8.44
N PRO A 147 -12.98 -19.43 7.69
CA PRO A 147 -12.79 -19.72 6.27
C PRO A 147 -12.80 -21.21 5.91
N GLU A 148 -12.45 -22.10 6.82
CA GLU A 148 -12.37 -23.54 6.58
C GLU A 148 -13.70 -24.20 6.22
N PHE A 149 -14.84 -23.54 6.50
CA PHE A 149 -16.19 -24.02 6.16
C PHE A 149 -16.70 -23.53 4.80
N ASP A 150 -15.89 -22.79 4.04
CA ASP A 150 -16.25 -22.28 2.72
C ASP A 150 -16.59 -23.37 1.69
N THR A 151 -16.00 -24.56 1.84
CA THR A 151 -16.25 -25.74 1.00
C THR A 151 -17.54 -26.50 1.31
N SER A 152 -18.33 -26.07 2.29
CA SER A 152 -19.63 -26.69 2.59
C SER A 152 -20.53 -26.63 1.35
N PRO A 153 -21.13 -27.75 0.89
CA PRO A 153 -22.01 -27.76 -0.29
C PRO A 153 -23.15 -26.75 -0.20
N ILE A 154 -23.66 -26.50 1.00
CA ILE A 154 -24.77 -25.57 1.24
C ILE A 154 -24.28 -24.12 1.10
N ILE A 155 -23.08 -23.81 1.61
CA ILE A 155 -22.48 -22.49 1.50
C ILE A 155 -22.13 -22.17 0.05
N CYS A 156 -21.56 -23.13 -0.68
CA CYS A 156 -21.34 -23.00 -2.13
C CYS A 156 -22.65 -22.71 -2.85
N HIS A 157 -23.69 -23.52 -2.60
CA HIS A 157 -25.01 -23.35 -3.23
C HIS A 157 -25.65 -21.99 -2.94
N ILE A 158 -25.62 -21.52 -1.69
CA ILE A 158 -26.12 -20.19 -1.30
C ILE A 158 -25.43 -19.09 -2.12
N ASN A 159 -24.10 -19.14 -2.20
CA ASN A 159 -23.32 -18.11 -2.89
C ASN A 159 -23.48 -18.18 -4.42
N GLU A 160 -23.56 -19.38 -5.00
CA GLU A 160 -23.87 -19.56 -6.42
C GLU A 160 -25.24 -18.99 -6.76
N TYR A 161 -26.27 -19.33 -5.97
CA TYR A 161 -27.62 -18.81 -6.16
C TYR A 161 -27.66 -17.29 -6.01
N MET A 162 -27.06 -16.73 -4.96
CA MET A 162 -27.04 -15.28 -4.74
C MET A 162 -26.27 -14.53 -5.83
N GLY A 163 -25.17 -15.10 -6.31
CA GLY A 163 -24.42 -14.55 -7.42
C GLY A 163 -25.24 -14.47 -8.69
N GLN A 164 -25.90 -15.58 -9.06
CA GLN A 164 -26.66 -15.69 -10.30
C GLN A 164 -27.99 -14.92 -10.27
N ASN A 165 -28.76 -15.03 -9.19
CA ASN A 165 -30.15 -14.57 -9.15
C ASN A 165 -30.33 -13.20 -8.48
N TYR A 166 -29.32 -12.67 -7.79
CA TYR A 166 -29.40 -11.36 -7.16
C TYR A 166 -28.33 -10.40 -7.68
N LEU A 167 -27.04 -10.73 -7.53
CA LEU A 167 -25.97 -9.76 -7.84
C LEU A 167 -25.72 -9.57 -9.34
N MET A 168 -25.71 -10.65 -10.12
CA MET A 168 -25.51 -10.59 -11.58
C MET A 168 -26.84 -10.41 -12.34
N THR A 169 -27.68 -9.50 -11.86
CA THR A 169 -29.01 -9.22 -12.46
C THR A 169 -29.21 -7.74 -12.78
N GLU A 170 -30.10 -7.44 -13.74
CA GLU A 170 -30.44 -6.06 -14.09
C GLU A 170 -31.00 -5.28 -12.88
N GLN A 171 -31.73 -5.97 -11.99
CA GLN A 171 -32.29 -5.36 -10.79
C GLN A 171 -31.20 -4.82 -9.86
N PHE A 172 -30.09 -5.55 -9.70
CA PHE A 172 -28.95 -5.08 -8.90
C PHE A 172 -28.30 -3.82 -9.50
N LEU A 173 -28.13 -3.77 -10.83
CA LEU A 173 -27.64 -2.56 -11.50
C LEU A 173 -28.57 -1.38 -11.30
N LEU A 174 -29.90 -1.59 -11.40
CA LEU A 174 -30.86 -0.53 -11.13
C LEU A 174 -30.72 0.01 -9.71
N TYR A 175 -30.49 -0.86 -8.72
CA TYR A 175 -30.23 -0.43 -7.34
C TYR A 175 -28.89 0.32 -7.20
N LEU A 176 -27.82 -0.10 -7.88
CA LEU A 176 -26.56 0.65 -7.91
C LEU A 176 -26.71 2.04 -8.52
N ILE A 177 -27.38 2.15 -9.67
CA ILE A 177 -27.64 3.42 -10.36
C ILE A 177 -28.48 4.35 -9.45
N GLN A 178 -29.44 3.81 -8.70
CA GLN A 178 -30.19 4.62 -7.73
C GLN A 178 -29.30 5.22 -6.64
N LEU A 179 -28.30 4.47 -6.17
CA LEU A 179 -27.36 4.94 -5.15
C LEU A 179 -26.37 6.00 -5.65
N GLN A 180 -26.22 6.20 -6.96
CA GLN A 180 -25.36 7.27 -7.51
C GLN A 180 -25.91 8.67 -7.23
N LYS A 181 -27.19 8.80 -6.86
CA LYS A 181 -27.80 10.10 -6.56
C LYS A 181 -27.19 10.69 -5.28
N PRO A 182 -26.75 11.96 -5.28
CA PRO A 182 -26.10 12.57 -4.11
C PRO A 182 -27.05 12.80 -2.92
N LYS A 183 -28.37 12.80 -3.15
CA LYS A 183 -29.38 12.85 -2.09
C LYS A 183 -30.26 11.61 -2.17
N LEU A 184 -30.21 10.77 -1.14
CA LEU A 184 -30.93 9.51 -1.06
C LEU A 184 -32.11 9.62 -0.07
N PRO A 185 -33.37 9.62 -0.54
CA PRO A 185 -34.52 9.52 0.36
C PRO A 185 -34.56 8.16 1.07
N GLN A 186 -35.00 8.14 2.33
CA GLN A 186 -35.09 6.90 3.13
C GLN A 186 -35.99 5.83 2.51
N SER A 187 -36.97 6.25 1.70
CA SER A 187 -37.89 5.36 0.99
C SER A 187 -37.24 4.46 -0.04
N ILE A 188 -36.00 4.77 -0.48
CA ILE A 188 -35.25 3.89 -1.39
C ILE A 188 -34.90 2.59 -0.67
N PHE A 189 -34.48 2.64 0.60
CA PHE A 189 -33.97 1.46 1.30
C PHE A 189 -35.08 0.53 1.82
N THR A 190 -35.69 -0.21 0.89
CA THR A 190 -36.62 -1.29 1.19
C THR A 190 -35.89 -2.54 1.70
N SER A 191 -36.61 -3.47 2.36
CA SER A 191 -36.03 -4.75 2.80
C SER A 191 -35.40 -5.52 1.64
N LYS A 192 -36.07 -5.53 0.47
CA LYS A 192 -35.59 -6.21 -0.74
C LYS A 192 -34.35 -5.54 -1.32
N GLN A 193 -34.29 -4.21 -1.38
CA GLN A 193 -33.07 -3.53 -1.84
C GLN A 193 -31.90 -3.76 -0.87
N LEU A 194 -32.16 -3.73 0.46
CA LEU A 194 -31.14 -4.05 1.44
C LEU A 194 -30.65 -5.50 1.29
N PHE A 195 -31.53 -6.47 1.06
CA PHE A 195 -31.14 -7.85 0.83
C PHE A 195 -30.15 -8.01 -0.34
N TYR A 196 -30.39 -7.30 -1.45
CA TYR A 196 -29.48 -7.29 -2.60
C TYR A 196 -28.15 -6.61 -2.26
N MET A 197 -28.21 -5.36 -1.78
CA MET A 197 -27.03 -4.50 -1.66
C MET A 197 -26.16 -4.84 -0.44
N LYS A 198 -26.77 -5.33 0.64
CA LYS A 198 -26.12 -5.71 1.89
C LYS A 198 -25.87 -7.21 1.94
N THR A 199 -26.93 -8.02 2.05
CA THR A 199 -26.82 -9.43 2.42
C THR A 199 -26.15 -10.25 1.34
N CYS A 200 -26.59 -10.12 0.08
CA CYS A 200 -25.98 -10.84 -1.03
C CYS A 200 -24.51 -10.40 -1.24
N SER A 201 -24.24 -9.09 -1.23
CA SER A 201 -22.87 -8.55 -1.32
C SER A 201 -21.97 -9.06 -0.19
N PHE A 202 -22.49 -9.14 1.04
CA PHE A 202 -21.73 -9.61 2.19
C PHE A 202 -21.41 -11.10 2.09
N SER A 203 -22.41 -11.92 1.74
CA SER A 203 -22.24 -13.37 1.58
C SER A 203 -21.15 -13.69 0.56
N LEU A 204 -21.23 -13.07 -0.63
CA LEU A 204 -20.20 -13.24 -1.64
C LEU A 204 -18.85 -12.64 -1.23
N SER A 205 -18.83 -11.49 -0.56
CA SER A 205 -17.57 -10.93 -0.04
C SER A 205 -16.85 -11.93 0.87
N SER A 206 -17.59 -12.56 1.79
CA SER A 206 -17.04 -13.56 2.70
C SER A 206 -16.58 -14.80 1.94
N TYR A 207 -17.34 -15.27 0.96
CA TYR A 207 -16.99 -16.47 0.17
C TYR A 207 -15.79 -16.26 -0.77
N LEU A 208 -15.73 -15.13 -1.49
CA LEU A 208 -14.69 -14.86 -2.48
C LEU A 208 -13.30 -14.64 -1.84
N THR A 209 -13.25 -14.24 -0.56
CA THR A 209 -11.99 -14.06 0.16
C THR A 209 -11.35 -15.36 0.62
N THR A 210 -12.08 -16.47 0.72
CA THR A 210 -11.61 -17.72 1.33
C THR A 210 -11.07 -18.71 0.29
N LYS A 211 -11.87 -19.16 -0.71
CA LYS A 211 -11.40 -19.93 -1.87
C LYS A 211 -12.25 -19.73 -3.12
N ALA A 212 -11.52 -19.65 -4.22
CA ALA A 212 -11.93 -19.07 -5.49
C ALA A 212 -12.40 -20.06 -6.57
N GLN A 213 -12.19 -21.35 -6.35
CA GLN A 213 -11.77 -22.20 -7.48
C GLN A 213 -12.93 -22.66 -8.37
N HIS A 214 -14.18 -22.53 -7.91
CA HIS A 214 -15.37 -23.02 -8.61
C HIS A 214 -16.59 -22.08 -8.49
N PHE A 215 -16.41 -20.75 -8.67
CA PHE A 215 -17.57 -19.85 -8.77
C PHE A 215 -18.07 -19.75 -10.21
N LEU A 216 -19.38 -19.49 -10.37
CA LEU A 216 -20.06 -19.48 -11.66
C LEU A 216 -19.54 -18.41 -12.64
N PHE A 217 -19.15 -17.26 -12.10
CA PHE A 217 -18.61 -16.12 -12.86
C PHE A 217 -17.13 -15.94 -12.58
N THR A 218 -16.40 -15.37 -13.52
CA THR A 218 -15.03 -14.91 -13.32
C THR A 218 -15.00 -13.56 -12.60
N VAL A 219 -13.89 -13.26 -11.91
CA VAL A 219 -13.62 -11.93 -11.33
C VAL A 219 -13.83 -10.83 -12.36
N GLU A 220 -13.39 -11.08 -13.59
CA GLU A 220 -13.41 -10.13 -14.71
C GLU A 220 -14.86 -9.80 -15.11
N GLU A 221 -15.73 -10.81 -15.20
CA GLU A 221 -17.15 -10.62 -15.52
C GLU A 221 -17.87 -9.82 -14.42
N ILE A 222 -17.69 -10.20 -13.15
CA ILE A 222 -18.32 -9.50 -12.02
C ILE A 222 -17.86 -8.03 -11.98
N MET A 223 -16.57 -7.80 -12.15
CA MET A 223 -16.03 -6.45 -12.00
C MET A 223 -16.31 -5.58 -13.22
N HIS A 224 -16.31 -6.13 -14.43
CA HIS A 224 -16.83 -5.41 -15.60
C HIS A 224 -18.30 -4.99 -15.39
N TYR A 225 -19.08 -5.81 -14.69
CA TYR A 225 -20.48 -5.55 -14.41
C TYR A 225 -20.71 -4.48 -13.31
N VAL A 226 -19.95 -4.51 -12.22
CA VAL A 226 -20.24 -3.71 -11.00
C VAL A 226 -19.30 -2.52 -10.78
N SER A 227 -18.05 -2.60 -11.24
CA SER A 227 -16.98 -1.71 -10.76
C SER A 227 -17.21 -0.23 -11.09
N ASN A 228 -17.64 0.09 -12.32
CA ASN A 228 -17.81 1.47 -12.76
C ASN A 228 -18.89 2.19 -11.94
N ASP A 229 -20.04 1.56 -11.74
CA ASP A 229 -21.13 2.13 -10.96
C ASP A 229 -20.74 2.28 -9.49
N PHE A 230 -20.06 1.28 -8.92
CA PHE A 230 -19.58 1.35 -7.54
C PHE A 230 -18.55 2.47 -7.32
N VAL A 231 -17.57 2.61 -8.23
CA VAL A 231 -16.56 3.67 -8.11
C VAL A 231 -17.22 5.06 -8.17
N GLN A 232 -18.24 5.25 -9.01
CA GLN A 232 -19.00 6.50 -9.02
C GLN A 232 -19.75 6.74 -7.70
N ILE A 233 -20.40 5.71 -7.14
CA ILE A 233 -21.08 5.81 -5.85
C ILE A 233 -20.09 6.25 -4.76
N ILE A 234 -18.96 5.55 -4.61
CA ILE A 234 -18.01 5.85 -3.54
C ILE A 234 -17.33 7.21 -3.75
N GLU A 235 -17.06 7.60 -5.00
CA GLU A 235 -16.53 8.92 -5.33
C GLU A 235 -17.48 10.04 -4.90
N ILE A 236 -18.75 9.98 -5.31
CA ILE A 236 -19.77 10.99 -4.97
C ILE A 236 -19.98 11.05 -3.45
N HIS A 237 -20.21 9.90 -2.82
CA HIS A 237 -20.65 9.85 -1.42
C HIS A 237 -19.51 10.07 -0.42
N SER A 238 -18.25 9.80 -0.80
CA SER A 238 -17.08 10.09 0.05
C SER A 238 -16.91 11.58 0.39
N HIS A 239 -17.57 12.47 -0.35
CA HIS A 239 -17.57 13.92 -0.09
C HIS A 239 -18.64 14.37 0.91
N ILE A 240 -19.60 13.51 1.23
CA ILE A 240 -20.81 13.83 2.02
C ILE A 240 -21.08 12.77 3.10
N ILE A 241 -20.01 12.28 3.73
CA ILE A 241 -20.05 11.19 4.73
C ILE A 241 -20.90 11.57 5.95
N ASP A 242 -20.91 12.85 6.31
CA ASP A 242 -21.60 13.40 7.48
C ASP A 242 -23.14 13.33 7.39
N ILE A 243 -23.69 13.14 6.19
CA ILE A 243 -25.14 13.02 5.97
C ILE A 243 -25.59 11.58 5.66
N TRP A 244 -24.70 10.60 5.79
CA TRP A 244 -25.05 9.19 5.54
C TRP A 244 -26.09 8.70 6.56
N SER A 245 -27.17 8.10 6.05
CA SER A 245 -28.11 7.36 6.90
C SER A 245 -27.52 6.00 7.31
N GLU A 246 -27.98 5.43 8.42
CA GLU A 246 -27.57 4.09 8.88
C GLU A 246 -27.74 3.04 7.77
N LYS A 247 -28.89 3.04 7.08
CA LYS A 247 -29.15 2.10 5.98
C LYS A 247 -28.16 2.27 4.81
N PHE A 248 -27.77 3.50 4.50
CA PHE A 248 -26.78 3.74 3.45
C PHE A 248 -25.38 3.32 3.89
N LEU A 249 -25.00 3.61 5.14
CA LEU A 249 -23.75 3.14 5.74
C LEU A 249 -23.64 1.60 5.62
N THR A 250 -24.71 0.89 5.94
CA THR A 250 -24.77 -0.57 5.77
C THR A 250 -24.53 -0.97 4.31
N CYS A 251 -25.25 -0.40 3.34
CA CYS A 251 -25.05 -0.71 1.92
C CYS A 251 -23.61 -0.46 1.45
N ILE A 252 -23.07 0.73 1.71
CA ILE A 252 -21.72 1.09 1.22
C ILE A 252 -20.65 0.22 1.88
N THR A 253 -20.85 -0.17 3.14
CA THR A 253 -19.97 -1.09 3.86
C THR A 253 -19.83 -2.43 3.13
N HIS A 254 -20.95 -3.08 2.84
CA HIS A 254 -20.93 -4.42 2.25
C HIS A 254 -20.58 -4.41 0.76
N LEU A 255 -20.95 -3.36 0.02
CA LEU A 255 -20.46 -3.16 -1.36
C LEU A 255 -18.94 -2.93 -1.39
N THR A 256 -18.40 -2.15 -0.44
CA THR A 256 -16.96 -1.96 -0.32
C THR A 256 -16.26 -3.28 0.00
N GLY A 257 -16.81 -4.08 0.92
CA GLY A 257 -16.32 -5.43 1.21
C GLY A 257 -16.31 -6.33 -0.03
N PHE A 258 -17.41 -6.35 -0.77
CA PHE A 258 -17.55 -7.16 -1.99
C PHE A 258 -16.52 -6.79 -3.07
N ILE A 259 -16.33 -5.50 -3.33
CA ILE A 259 -15.33 -5.02 -4.29
C ILE A 259 -13.91 -5.32 -3.81
N ALA A 260 -13.65 -5.17 -2.50
CA ALA A 260 -12.36 -5.50 -1.90
C ALA A 260 -12.05 -7.00 -2.02
N ALA A 261 -13.06 -7.86 -1.83
CA ALA A 261 -12.97 -9.30 -2.01
C ALA A 261 -12.66 -9.68 -3.46
N CYS A 262 -13.35 -9.06 -4.43
CA CYS A 262 -13.08 -9.25 -5.86
C CYS A 262 -11.64 -8.87 -6.24
N CYS A 263 -11.10 -7.79 -5.65
CA CYS A 263 -9.70 -7.39 -5.87
C CYS A 263 -8.66 -8.36 -5.28
N TRP A 264 -9.06 -9.19 -4.31
CA TRP A 264 -8.18 -10.15 -3.63
C TRP A 264 -8.30 -11.58 -4.17
N TRP A 265 -9.37 -11.86 -4.91
CA TRP A 265 -9.83 -13.18 -5.27
C TRP A 265 -8.69 -14.04 -5.88
N GLY A 266 -8.43 -15.23 -5.33
CA GLY A 266 -7.43 -16.18 -5.87
C GLY A 266 -5.98 -15.80 -5.57
N GLY A 267 -5.73 -14.76 -4.77
CA GLY A 267 -4.39 -14.40 -4.28
C GLY A 267 -3.45 -13.75 -5.30
N GLU A 268 -3.83 -13.68 -6.60
CA GLU A 268 -3.10 -13.01 -7.67
C GLU A 268 -3.44 -11.51 -7.75
N LYS A 269 -2.91 -10.75 -6.77
CA LYS A 269 -3.22 -9.32 -6.54
C LYS A 269 -3.02 -8.40 -7.77
N LEU A 270 -1.93 -8.60 -8.51
CA LEU A 270 -1.43 -7.60 -9.48
C LEU A 270 -2.09 -7.68 -10.86
N LYS A 271 -2.41 -8.90 -11.34
CA LYS A 271 -3.09 -9.07 -12.64
C LYS A 271 -4.54 -8.62 -12.58
N GLN A 272 -5.17 -8.77 -11.41
CA GLN A 272 -6.55 -8.37 -11.21
C GLN A 272 -6.64 -6.85 -11.20
N ILE A 273 -5.96 -6.11 -10.32
CA ILE A 273 -6.07 -4.63 -10.24
C ILE A 273 -5.92 -3.93 -11.61
N ASN A 274 -4.96 -4.34 -12.44
CA ASN A 274 -4.73 -3.74 -13.76
C ASN A 274 -5.80 -4.13 -14.82
N ARG A 275 -6.53 -5.24 -14.62
CA ARG A 275 -7.69 -5.62 -15.44
C ARG A 275 -9.00 -5.01 -14.92
N LEU A 276 -9.05 -4.71 -13.62
CA LEU A 276 -10.24 -4.27 -12.88
C LEU A 276 -10.58 -2.79 -13.11
N PHE A 277 -9.56 -1.94 -13.24
CA PHE A 277 -9.75 -0.51 -13.45
C PHE A 277 -9.28 -0.13 -14.85
N HIS A 278 -10.22 0.36 -15.67
CA HIS A 278 -9.98 0.73 -17.07
C HIS A 278 -8.93 1.84 -17.27
N SER A 279 -8.59 2.59 -16.22
CA SER A 279 -7.52 3.59 -16.23
C SER A 279 -6.93 3.81 -14.83
N GLU A 280 -5.65 4.25 -14.78
CA GLU A 280 -5.01 4.66 -13.53
C GLU A 280 -5.77 5.79 -12.81
N GLN A 281 -6.44 6.66 -13.56
CA GLN A 281 -7.23 7.75 -12.97
C GLN A 281 -8.38 7.23 -12.10
N ILE A 282 -9.03 6.14 -12.51
CA ILE A 282 -10.11 5.51 -11.73
C ILE A 282 -9.52 4.91 -10.45
N ILE A 283 -8.34 4.28 -10.52
CA ILE A 283 -7.63 3.76 -9.34
C ILE A 283 -7.32 4.90 -8.36
N TYR A 284 -6.80 6.02 -8.85
CA TYR A 284 -6.48 7.19 -8.04
C TYR A 284 -7.73 7.80 -7.39
N SER A 285 -8.84 7.89 -8.11
CA SER A 285 -10.11 8.35 -7.55
C SER A 285 -10.62 7.39 -6.47
N TYR A 286 -10.59 6.09 -6.73
CA TYR A 286 -10.98 5.07 -5.75
C TYR A 286 -10.14 5.14 -4.48
N ILE A 287 -8.81 5.23 -4.58
CA ILE A 287 -7.91 5.39 -3.44
C ILE A 287 -8.25 6.68 -2.67
N ASN A 288 -8.47 7.81 -3.34
CA ASN A 288 -8.83 9.06 -2.67
C ASN A 288 -10.15 8.94 -1.91
N SER A 289 -11.16 8.29 -2.50
CA SER A 289 -12.47 8.09 -1.89
C SER A 289 -12.37 7.21 -0.63
N LEU A 290 -11.60 6.12 -0.69
CA LEU A 290 -11.31 5.29 0.48
C LEU A 290 -10.57 6.06 1.57
N ILE A 291 -9.57 6.87 1.20
CA ILE A 291 -8.83 7.71 2.16
C ILE A 291 -9.77 8.71 2.85
N ARG A 292 -10.68 9.37 2.12
CA ARG A 292 -11.68 10.27 2.72
C ARG A 292 -12.57 9.57 3.73
N ILE A 293 -13.01 8.34 3.41
CA ILE A 293 -13.84 7.52 4.30
C ILE A 293 -13.09 7.20 5.59
N ILE A 294 -11.87 6.67 5.50
CA ILE A 294 -11.10 6.33 6.70
C ILE A 294 -10.65 7.57 7.48
N SER A 295 -10.55 8.75 6.86
CA SER A 295 -10.23 10.01 7.54
C SER A 295 -11.42 10.60 8.32
N TYR A 296 -12.63 10.05 8.21
CA TYR A 296 -13.82 10.56 8.89
C TYR A 296 -13.82 10.17 10.39
N LYS A 297 -13.34 11.10 11.23
CA LYS A 297 -13.13 10.90 12.67
C LYS A 297 -14.30 10.32 13.47
N PRO A 298 -15.58 10.66 13.21
CA PRO A 298 -16.70 10.09 13.97
C PRO A 298 -16.82 8.56 13.89
N PHE A 299 -16.23 7.91 12.88
CA PHE A 299 -16.20 6.45 12.86
C PHE A 299 -15.27 5.86 13.92
N TYR A 300 -14.25 6.59 14.39
CA TYR A 300 -13.24 6.06 15.32
C TYR A 300 -13.86 5.70 16.68
N SER A 301 -14.81 6.50 17.18
CA SER A 301 -15.50 6.23 18.43
C SER A 301 -16.41 5.00 18.38
N ASN A 302 -16.71 4.50 17.18
CA ASN A 302 -17.58 3.34 16.96
C ASN A 302 -16.80 2.07 16.60
N ILE A 303 -15.47 2.10 16.59
CA ILE A 303 -14.66 0.89 16.35
C ILE A 303 -14.81 -0.06 17.54
N LYS A 304 -15.29 -1.29 17.27
CA LYS A 304 -15.50 -2.33 18.27
C LYS A 304 -14.43 -3.41 18.19
N ALA A 305 -14.18 -4.13 19.29
CA ALA A 305 -13.19 -5.21 19.32
C ALA A 305 -13.52 -6.38 18.36
N GLN A 306 -14.80 -6.58 18.05
CA GLN A 306 -15.30 -7.59 17.12
C GLN A 306 -15.97 -6.93 15.91
N LEU A 307 -16.10 -7.67 14.80
CA LEU A 307 -16.69 -7.21 13.54
C LEU A 307 -18.23 -7.08 13.59
N SER A 308 -18.75 -6.39 14.60
CA SER A 308 -20.17 -6.44 14.99
C SER A 308 -21.02 -5.31 14.41
N ASN A 309 -20.47 -4.12 14.17
CA ASN A 309 -21.16 -2.98 13.56
C ASN A 309 -20.58 -2.63 12.19
N ASP A 310 -21.23 -1.70 11.47
CA ASP A 310 -20.88 -1.40 10.09
C ASP A 310 -19.73 -0.41 9.99
N GLU A 311 -19.52 0.48 10.98
CA GLU A 311 -18.35 1.35 11.02
C GLU A 311 -17.04 0.56 11.12
N THR A 312 -17.00 -0.46 12.00
CA THR A 312 -15.83 -1.35 12.12
C THR A 312 -15.60 -2.10 10.82
N LYS A 313 -16.66 -2.66 10.21
CA LYS A 313 -16.57 -3.35 8.92
C LYS A 313 -16.08 -2.43 7.80
N LEU A 314 -16.61 -1.22 7.70
CA LEU A 314 -16.25 -0.27 6.67
C LEU A 314 -14.78 0.12 6.76
N ILE A 315 -14.30 0.50 7.95
CA ILE A 315 -12.89 0.81 8.16
C ILE A 315 -12.03 -0.41 7.82
N ASP A 316 -12.41 -1.59 8.28
CA ASP A 316 -11.68 -2.83 8.00
C ASP A 316 -11.59 -3.11 6.49
N PHE A 317 -12.70 -3.02 5.75
CA PHE A 317 -12.76 -3.24 4.30
C PHE A 317 -12.05 -2.16 3.49
N CYS A 318 -12.13 -0.89 3.90
CA CYS A 318 -11.36 0.19 3.28
C CYS A 318 -9.86 -0.03 3.47
N LEU A 319 -9.41 -0.37 4.69
CA LEU A 319 -8.00 -0.68 4.95
C LEU A 319 -7.56 -1.96 4.25
N PHE A 320 -8.42 -2.96 4.10
CA PHE A 320 -8.13 -4.15 3.29
C PHE A 320 -7.81 -3.77 1.85
N SER A 321 -8.69 -2.95 1.25
CA SER A 321 -8.56 -2.47 -0.12
C SER A 321 -7.29 -1.65 -0.29
N LEU A 322 -7.04 -0.68 0.60
CA LEU A 322 -5.85 0.16 0.58
C LEU A 322 -4.58 -0.65 0.77
N LYS A 323 -4.56 -1.64 1.68
CA LYS A 323 -3.42 -2.56 1.86
C LYS A 323 -3.12 -3.32 0.57
N ASN A 324 -4.13 -3.84 -0.10
CA ASN A 324 -3.94 -4.61 -1.32
C ASN A 324 -3.42 -3.73 -2.47
N LEU A 325 -3.92 -2.49 -2.57
CA LEU A 325 -3.45 -1.50 -3.53
C LEU A 325 -2.03 -0.99 -3.22
N ALA A 326 -1.69 -0.77 -1.94
CA ALA A 326 -0.37 -0.30 -1.51
C ALA A 326 0.74 -1.34 -1.75
N GLN A 327 0.40 -2.63 -1.79
CA GLN A 327 1.35 -3.67 -2.18
C GLN A 327 1.74 -3.62 -3.65
N ASN A 328 0.96 -2.93 -4.49
CA ASN A 328 1.35 -2.65 -5.86
C ASN A 328 2.41 -1.53 -5.88
N GLN A 329 3.64 -1.90 -6.24
CA GLN A 329 4.79 -1.01 -6.22
C GLN A 329 4.63 0.21 -7.13
N ASP A 330 3.84 0.09 -8.20
CA ASP A 330 3.58 1.18 -9.15
C ASP A 330 2.64 2.26 -8.57
N LEU A 331 1.89 1.93 -7.50
CA LEU A 331 0.97 2.85 -6.84
C LEU A 331 1.57 3.49 -5.57
N ILE A 332 2.66 2.96 -5.03
CA ILE A 332 3.26 3.42 -3.76
C ILE A 332 3.56 4.92 -3.79
N TRP A 333 4.04 5.46 -4.92
CA TRP A 333 4.31 6.89 -5.04
C TRP A 333 3.04 7.75 -4.84
N PHE A 334 1.88 7.27 -5.30
CA PHE A 334 0.61 7.98 -5.16
C PHE A 334 0.15 8.00 -3.71
N PHE A 335 0.32 6.88 -3.00
CA PHE A 335 0.11 6.82 -1.55
C PHE A 335 1.05 7.78 -0.81
N ARG A 336 2.34 7.80 -1.16
CA ARG A 336 3.34 8.74 -0.60
C ARG A 336 2.99 10.21 -0.87
N SER A 337 2.25 10.48 -1.94
CA SER A 337 1.79 11.84 -2.27
C SER A 337 0.67 12.34 -1.34
N LYS A 338 0.07 11.49 -0.49
CA LYS A 338 -1.02 11.84 0.42
C LYS A 338 -0.45 12.20 1.80
N ILE A 339 -0.19 13.49 2.02
CA ILE A 339 0.49 13.98 3.23
C ILE A 339 -0.26 13.63 4.53
N SER A 340 -1.61 13.67 4.52
CA SER A 340 -2.43 13.39 5.71
C SER A 340 -2.68 11.90 5.98
N LEU A 341 -2.30 11.01 5.05
CA LEU A 341 -2.58 9.59 5.17
C LEU A 341 -1.79 8.92 6.32
N PRO A 342 -0.48 9.15 6.49
CA PRO A 342 0.27 8.58 7.62
C PRO A 342 -0.33 8.93 8.99
N ASP A 343 -0.71 10.20 9.19
CA ASP A 343 -1.32 10.64 10.45
C ASP A 343 -2.69 10.01 10.68
N THR A 344 -3.49 9.86 9.61
CA THR A 344 -4.78 9.18 9.65
C THR A 344 -4.61 7.71 10.07
N LEU A 345 -3.71 6.98 9.41
CA LEU A 345 -3.46 5.57 9.69
C LEU A 345 -2.89 5.36 11.10
N SER A 346 -2.00 6.24 11.55
CA SER A 346 -1.43 6.18 12.90
C SER A 346 -2.53 6.41 13.95
N THR A 347 -3.39 7.41 13.74
CA THR A 347 -4.54 7.67 14.62
C THR A 347 -5.49 6.47 14.69
N ILE A 348 -5.80 5.84 13.54
CA ILE A 348 -6.66 4.65 13.51
C ILE A 348 -5.99 3.49 14.27
N ALA A 349 -4.70 3.25 14.04
CA ALA A 349 -3.98 2.16 14.68
C ALA A 349 -3.87 2.33 16.21
N GLU A 350 -3.74 3.56 16.69
CA GLU A 350 -3.63 3.86 18.13
C GLU A 350 -4.99 3.85 18.86
N LEU A 351 -6.07 4.30 18.19
CA LEU A 351 -7.41 4.37 18.80
C LEU A 351 -8.20 3.07 18.64
N SER A 352 -7.88 2.24 17.65
CA SER A 352 -8.63 1.02 17.38
C SER A 352 -8.36 -0.06 18.43
N ILE A 353 -9.44 -0.58 19.00
CA ILE A 353 -9.42 -1.79 19.84
C ILE A 353 -9.56 -3.09 19.01
N HIS A 354 -9.64 -2.98 17.69
CA HIS A 354 -9.77 -4.10 16.77
C HIS A 354 -8.42 -4.45 16.11
N ASP A 355 -7.88 -5.63 16.42
CA ASP A 355 -6.50 -5.97 16.01
C ASP A 355 -6.29 -6.06 14.50
N LYS A 356 -7.27 -6.55 13.73
CA LYS A 356 -7.17 -6.64 12.26
C LYS A 356 -7.02 -5.24 11.64
N ILE A 357 -7.73 -4.24 12.18
CA ILE A 357 -7.65 -2.84 11.74
C ILE A 357 -6.27 -2.27 12.06
N CYS A 358 -5.78 -2.44 13.29
CA CYS A 358 -4.45 -1.97 13.70
C CYS A 358 -3.36 -2.58 12.81
N LEU A 359 -3.39 -3.90 12.62
CA LEU A 359 -2.44 -4.61 11.77
C LEU A 359 -2.48 -4.11 10.32
N ARG A 360 -3.66 -3.91 9.73
CA ARG A 360 -3.79 -3.40 8.35
C ARG A 360 -3.24 -1.98 8.24
N ALA A 361 -3.56 -1.09 9.20
CA ALA A 361 -3.05 0.28 9.22
C ALA A 361 -1.52 0.32 9.32
N TYR A 362 -0.94 -0.46 10.23
CA TYR A 362 0.52 -0.57 10.39
C TYR A 362 1.23 -1.17 9.17
N VAL A 363 0.63 -2.18 8.53
CA VAL A 363 1.17 -2.74 7.28
C VAL A 363 1.16 -1.68 6.18
N ILE A 364 0.08 -0.92 6.01
CA ILE A 364 0.00 0.16 5.02
C ILE A 364 1.07 1.23 5.31
N LEU A 365 1.25 1.62 6.57
CA LEU A 365 2.30 2.57 6.98
C LEU A 365 3.70 2.06 6.61
N GLY A 366 3.99 0.78 6.87
CA GLY A 366 5.26 0.15 6.52
C GLY A 366 5.50 0.00 5.00
N GLU A 367 4.43 -0.07 4.20
CA GLU A 367 4.51 -0.10 2.74
C GLU A 367 4.77 1.30 2.15
N ILE A 368 4.22 2.35 2.74
CA ILE A 368 4.26 3.72 2.18
C ILE A 368 5.45 4.54 2.71
N LEU A 369 5.75 4.46 4.00
CA LEU A 369 6.72 5.36 4.63
C LEU A 369 8.16 4.91 4.39
N CYS A 370 9.05 5.89 4.18
CA CYS A 370 10.50 5.69 4.20
C CYS A 370 10.98 5.36 5.62
N ASN A 371 12.14 4.70 5.73
CA ASN A 371 12.73 4.29 7.02
C ASN A 371 12.89 5.45 8.01
N GLU A 372 13.22 6.66 7.55
CA GLU A 372 13.41 7.83 8.42
C GLU A 372 12.09 8.27 9.09
N ARG A 373 11.02 8.44 8.30
CA ARG A 373 9.71 8.82 8.83
C ARG A 373 9.11 7.79 9.79
N LEU A 374 9.40 6.51 9.58
CA LEU A 374 8.97 5.44 10.50
C LEU A 374 9.66 5.52 11.87
N LYS A 375 10.90 6.03 11.93
CA LYS A 375 11.61 6.28 13.20
C LYS A 375 11.05 7.50 13.91
N ASP A 376 10.86 8.60 13.18
CA ASP A 376 10.43 9.88 13.75
C ASP A 376 9.07 9.81 14.44
N LEU A 377 8.15 9.00 13.90
CA LEU A 377 6.77 8.92 14.39
C LEU A 377 6.58 7.92 15.55
N LYS A 378 7.65 7.28 16.09
CA LYS A 378 7.56 6.16 17.06
C LYS A 378 6.66 4.99 16.64
N ILE A 379 6.19 4.98 15.40
CA ILE A 379 5.34 3.92 14.81
C ILE A 379 6.06 2.58 14.91
N THR A 380 7.38 2.57 14.71
CA THR A 380 8.21 1.37 14.81
C THR A 380 8.10 0.69 16.17
N ASP A 381 8.03 1.45 17.26
CA ASP A 381 7.95 0.90 18.62
C ASP A 381 6.58 0.24 18.86
N ASN A 382 5.51 0.97 18.57
CA ASN A 382 4.14 0.49 18.75
C ASN A 382 3.85 -0.72 17.86
N LEU A 383 4.24 -0.63 16.58
CA LEU A 383 4.07 -1.69 15.59
C LEU A 383 4.84 -2.95 15.98
N SER A 384 6.10 -2.81 16.43
CA SER A 384 6.91 -3.97 16.82
C SER A 384 6.33 -4.64 18.05
N LEU A 385 5.98 -3.88 19.10
CA LEU A 385 5.40 -4.44 20.32
C LEU A 385 4.07 -5.15 20.05
N PHE A 386 3.16 -4.47 19.35
CA PHE A 386 1.85 -5.03 18.99
C PHE A 386 1.99 -6.30 18.14
N PHE A 387 2.85 -6.27 17.11
CA PHE A 387 3.03 -7.41 16.22
C PHE A 387 3.67 -8.62 16.94
N TYR A 388 4.70 -8.38 17.76
CA TYR A 388 5.36 -9.45 18.50
C TYR A 388 4.44 -10.09 19.54
N ASP A 389 3.61 -9.30 20.21
CA ASP A 389 2.61 -9.81 21.14
C ASP A 389 1.62 -10.76 20.43
N MET A 390 1.04 -10.31 19.31
CA MET A 390 0.16 -11.16 18.49
C MET A 390 0.84 -12.46 18.05
N LEU A 391 2.11 -12.36 17.59
CA LEU A 391 2.85 -13.51 17.09
C LEU A 391 3.17 -14.53 18.20
N GLU A 392 3.56 -14.07 19.39
CA GLU A 392 3.79 -14.94 20.55
C GLU A 392 2.51 -15.62 21.03
N HIS A 393 1.41 -14.87 21.09
CA HIS A 393 0.11 -15.43 21.43
C HIS A 393 -0.33 -16.48 20.39
N ALA A 394 -0.16 -16.21 19.10
CA ALA A 394 -0.42 -17.18 18.05
C ALA A 394 0.43 -18.44 18.22
N TRP A 395 1.73 -18.29 18.48
CA TRP A 395 2.68 -19.40 18.58
C TRP A 395 2.39 -20.34 19.75
N ARG A 396 1.95 -19.77 20.89
CA ARG A 396 1.57 -20.52 22.10
C ARG A 396 0.21 -21.19 21.98
N HIS A 397 -0.68 -20.68 21.12
CA HIS A 397 -2.01 -21.25 20.94
C HIS A 397 -1.93 -22.64 20.25
N PRO A 398 -2.69 -23.67 20.70
CA PRO A 398 -2.64 -25.01 20.11
C PRO A 398 -2.92 -25.06 18.61
N LEU A 399 -3.83 -24.20 18.13
CA LEU A 399 -4.16 -24.07 16.71
C LEU A 399 -3.20 -23.18 15.90
N LYS A 400 -2.15 -22.63 16.53
CA LYS A 400 -1.18 -21.70 15.91
C LYS A 400 -1.84 -20.47 15.26
N ASN A 401 -2.87 -19.95 15.92
CA ASN A 401 -3.68 -18.81 15.46
C ASN A 401 -3.74 -17.74 16.55
N TYR A 402 -3.74 -16.47 16.14
CA TYR A 402 -4.14 -15.37 17.03
C TYR A 402 -5.57 -14.96 16.69
N LYS A 403 -6.51 -15.19 17.61
CA LYS A 403 -7.95 -15.15 17.32
C LYS A 403 -8.25 -16.11 16.16
N GLN A 404 -8.43 -15.59 14.95
CA GLN A 404 -8.65 -16.36 13.73
C GLN A 404 -7.64 -16.08 12.63
N ILE A 405 -6.52 -15.42 12.95
CA ILE A 405 -5.45 -15.15 12.00
C ILE A 405 -4.39 -16.24 12.16
N PRO A 406 -4.20 -17.12 11.16
CA PRO A 406 -3.13 -18.10 11.19
C PRO A 406 -1.76 -17.45 11.25
N ILE A 407 -0.85 -18.06 12.00
CA ILE A 407 0.51 -17.54 12.18
C ILE A 407 1.24 -17.36 10.84
N PHE A 408 0.94 -18.20 9.84
CA PHE A 408 1.46 -18.04 8.48
C PHE A 408 1.13 -16.66 7.89
N HIS A 409 -0.09 -16.16 8.09
CA HIS A 409 -0.48 -14.84 7.59
C HIS A 409 0.16 -13.69 8.36
N LEU A 410 0.39 -13.87 9.66
CA LEU A 410 1.17 -12.93 10.48
C LEU A 410 2.61 -12.86 9.96
N LEU A 411 3.30 -14.00 9.83
CA LEU A 411 4.67 -14.08 9.31
C LEU A 411 4.79 -13.48 7.90
N ARG A 412 3.80 -13.74 7.03
CA ARG A 412 3.76 -13.14 5.69
C ARG A 412 3.60 -11.62 5.73
N GLY A 413 2.81 -11.09 6.66
CA GLY A 413 2.71 -9.65 6.90
C GLY A 413 4.02 -9.05 7.41
N PHE A 414 4.67 -9.75 8.34
CA PHE A 414 5.94 -9.34 8.92
C PHE A 414 7.09 -9.35 7.93
N LEU A 415 7.08 -10.22 6.93
CA LEU A 415 8.13 -10.25 5.92
C LEU A 415 8.34 -8.89 5.25
N THR A 416 7.28 -8.15 4.93
CA THR A 416 7.41 -6.76 4.45
C THR A 416 8.11 -5.89 5.48
N LEU A 417 7.65 -5.97 6.74
CA LEU A 417 8.11 -5.13 7.83
C LEU A 417 9.59 -5.41 8.20
N SER A 418 10.01 -6.67 8.14
CA SER A 418 11.37 -7.13 8.45
C SER A 418 12.44 -6.54 7.52
N LYS A 419 12.06 -5.97 6.38
CA LYS A 419 12.97 -5.28 5.44
C LYS A 419 13.29 -3.84 5.84
N ILE A 420 12.57 -3.30 6.82
CA ILE A 420 12.76 -1.94 7.34
C ILE A 420 13.86 -1.98 8.40
N ASP A 421 14.94 -1.23 8.18
CA ASP A 421 16.13 -1.27 9.06
C ASP A 421 15.79 -0.89 10.51
N ALA A 422 14.83 0.00 10.72
CA ALA A 422 14.35 0.38 12.06
C ALA A 422 13.68 -0.79 12.81
N ILE A 423 12.89 -1.60 12.10
CA ILE A 423 12.25 -2.80 12.65
C ILE A 423 13.29 -3.86 12.93
N GLN A 424 14.29 -4.03 12.05
CA GLN A 424 15.42 -4.93 12.30
C GLN A 424 16.15 -4.57 13.59
N GLN A 425 16.51 -3.29 13.79
CA GLN A 425 17.15 -2.86 15.03
C GLN A 425 16.26 -3.15 16.25
N LYS A 426 14.97 -2.81 16.18
CA LYS A 426 14.05 -3.06 17.30
C LYS A 426 13.89 -4.55 17.62
N THR A 427 13.93 -5.40 16.60
CA THR A 427 13.90 -6.85 16.73
C THR A 427 15.11 -7.37 17.50
N ALA A 428 16.30 -6.81 17.21
CA ALA A 428 17.52 -7.11 17.93
C ALA A 428 17.42 -6.66 19.40
N ASP A 429 17.00 -5.41 19.63
CA ASP A 429 16.88 -4.82 20.96
C ASP A 429 15.90 -5.61 21.85
N LEU A 430 14.79 -6.08 21.28
CA LEU A 430 13.77 -6.88 21.97
C LEU A 430 14.11 -8.37 22.08
N HIS A 431 15.25 -8.81 21.53
CA HIS A 431 15.74 -10.19 21.58
C HIS A 431 14.73 -11.22 21.07
N LYS A 432 14.04 -10.91 19.95
CA LYS A 432 12.98 -11.77 19.37
C LYS A 432 13.49 -12.84 18.41
N ILE A 433 14.78 -12.88 18.11
CA ILE A 433 15.39 -13.86 17.20
C ILE A 433 15.17 -15.33 17.62
N PRO A 434 15.25 -15.71 18.91
CA PRO A 434 14.98 -17.10 19.32
C PRO A 434 13.58 -17.59 18.92
N LEU A 435 12.56 -16.73 19.04
CA LEU A 435 11.19 -17.05 18.63
C LEU A 435 11.12 -17.42 17.14
N PHE A 436 11.76 -16.63 16.28
CA PHE A 436 11.81 -16.91 14.84
C PHE A 436 12.59 -18.19 14.52
N ILE A 437 13.66 -18.49 15.26
CA ILE A 437 14.41 -19.74 15.10
C ILE A 437 13.53 -20.96 15.39
N GLU A 438 12.74 -20.92 16.47
CA GLU A 438 11.80 -21.99 16.82
C GLU A 438 10.72 -22.17 15.73
N MET A 439 10.17 -21.07 15.23
CA MET A 439 9.12 -21.12 14.20
C MET A 439 9.60 -21.65 12.85
N CYS A 440 10.91 -21.66 12.56
CA CYS A 440 11.45 -22.16 11.30
C CYS A 440 11.21 -23.66 11.07
N ASP A 441 11.01 -24.45 12.13
CA ASP A 441 10.73 -25.88 12.01
C ASP A 441 9.34 -26.16 11.44
N GLU A 442 8.33 -25.38 11.86
CA GLU A 442 6.94 -25.55 11.41
C GLU A 442 6.61 -24.67 10.19
N TYR A 443 7.24 -23.49 10.07
CA TYR A 443 6.87 -22.46 9.09
C TYR A 443 8.09 -22.02 8.25
N PRO A 444 8.30 -22.60 7.05
CA PRO A 444 9.46 -22.27 6.19
C PRO A 444 9.57 -20.80 5.75
N ILE A 445 8.45 -20.06 5.71
CA ILE A 445 8.44 -18.62 5.41
C ILE A 445 9.31 -17.82 6.40
N THR A 446 9.52 -18.36 7.60
CA THR A 446 10.35 -17.73 8.64
C THR A 446 11.81 -17.62 8.22
N PHE A 447 12.32 -18.48 7.32
CA PHE A 447 13.65 -18.32 6.75
C PHE A 447 13.77 -17.04 5.93
N ASP A 448 12.73 -16.65 5.18
CA ASP A 448 12.75 -15.40 4.40
C ASP A 448 12.74 -14.17 5.32
N VAL A 449 11.98 -14.26 6.42
CA VAL A 449 11.97 -13.25 7.49
C VAL A 449 13.36 -13.13 8.12
N LEU A 450 13.97 -14.25 8.54
CA LEU A 450 15.31 -14.26 9.12
C LEU A 450 16.36 -13.74 8.14
N TRP A 451 16.22 -14.04 6.85
CA TRP A 451 17.11 -13.50 5.83
C TRP A 451 16.99 -11.98 5.73
N ALA A 452 15.78 -11.45 5.62
CA ALA A 452 15.56 -10.01 5.62
C ALA A 452 16.10 -9.35 6.90
N LEU A 453 15.90 -9.96 8.07
CA LEU A 453 16.41 -9.48 9.35
C LEU A 453 17.95 -9.52 9.46
N SER A 454 18.60 -10.52 8.85
CA SER A 454 20.05 -10.75 8.94
C SER A 454 20.93 -9.68 8.28
N PHE A 455 20.34 -8.68 7.61
CA PHE A 455 21.09 -7.50 7.15
C PHE A 455 21.51 -6.57 8.30
N ASN A 456 20.94 -6.73 9.50
CA ASN A 456 21.36 -6.00 10.70
C ASN A 456 22.48 -6.73 11.45
N SER A 457 23.52 -6.00 11.86
CA SER A 457 24.73 -6.56 12.50
C SER A 457 24.46 -7.24 13.85
N ASP A 458 23.58 -6.66 14.66
CA ASP A 458 23.27 -7.18 16.00
C ASP A 458 22.49 -8.50 15.89
N ILE A 459 21.57 -8.57 14.93
CA ILE A 459 20.86 -9.80 14.58
C ILE A 459 21.83 -10.88 14.11
N GLN A 460 22.79 -10.54 13.24
CA GLN A 460 23.81 -11.51 12.82
C GLN A 460 24.57 -12.08 14.01
N GLN A 461 24.93 -11.24 15.00
CA GLN A 461 25.60 -11.71 16.22
C GLN A 461 24.70 -12.66 17.03
N GLN A 462 23.41 -12.35 17.18
CA GLN A 462 22.43 -13.21 17.85
C GLN A 462 22.23 -14.55 17.12
N LEU A 463 22.27 -14.56 15.78
CA LEU A 463 22.18 -15.80 15.00
C LEU A 463 23.46 -16.63 15.13
N ARG A 464 24.65 -16.00 15.09
CA ARG A 464 25.95 -16.68 15.26
C ARG A 464 26.10 -17.34 16.64
N SER A 465 25.53 -16.74 17.68
CA SER A 465 25.62 -17.29 19.04
C SER A 465 24.78 -18.56 19.23
N ASN A 466 23.78 -18.81 18.37
CA ASN A 466 22.98 -20.03 18.39
C ASN A 466 23.62 -21.15 17.57
N THR A 467 24.47 -21.97 18.24
CA THR A 467 25.21 -23.06 17.60
C THR A 467 24.31 -24.12 16.97
N GLY A 468 23.17 -24.43 17.60
CA GLY A 468 22.18 -25.37 17.08
C GLY A 468 21.61 -24.90 15.74
N PHE A 469 21.16 -23.64 15.68
CA PHE A 469 20.65 -23.03 14.46
C PHE A 469 21.70 -22.95 13.36
N MET A 470 22.94 -22.57 13.69
CA MET A 470 24.04 -22.53 12.72
C MET A 470 24.33 -23.90 12.10
N SER A 471 24.35 -24.96 12.91
CA SER A 471 24.55 -26.33 12.41
C SER A 471 23.42 -26.76 11.45
N LYS A 472 22.18 -26.37 11.78
CA LYS A 472 20.98 -26.62 10.95
C LYS A 472 21.06 -25.86 9.62
N LEU A 473 21.45 -24.59 9.61
CA LEU A 473 21.64 -23.81 8.39
C LEU A 473 22.70 -24.45 7.47
N ILE A 474 23.86 -24.84 8.01
CA ILE A 474 24.93 -25.46 7.22
C ILE A 474 24.46 -26.79 6.61
N HIS A 475 23.69 -27.59 7.36
CA HIS A 475 23.12 -28.83 6.87
C HIS A 475 22.10 -28.58 5.75
N LEU A 476 21.15 -27.66 5.96
CA LEU A 476 20.11 -27.32 4.98
C LEU A 476 20.69 -26.75 3.69
N ALA A 477 21.74 -25.92 3.78
CA ALA A 477 22.42 -25.39 2.60
C ALA A 477 23.00 -26.50 1.71
N LYS A 478 23.49 -27.59 2.31
CA LYS A 478 24.14 -28.70 1.60
C LYS A 478 23.16 -29.77 1.10
N GLN A 479 22.17 -30.15 1.90
CA GLN A 479 21.38 -31.38 1.70
C GLN A 479 19.87 -31.16 1.53
N CYS A 480 19.37 -29.92 1.46
CA CYS A 480 17.94 -29.68 1.27
C CYS A 480 17.54 -29.85 -0.21
N ASP A 481 16.49 -30.63 -0.50
CA ASP A 481 15.99 -30.77 -1.88
C ASP A 481 15.21 -29.54 -2.35
N ASN A 482 14.59 -28.79 -1.44
CA ASN A 482 13.82 -27.59 -1.77
C ASN A 482 14.74 -26.43 -2.17
N GLU A 483 14.73 -26.08 -3.46
CA GLU A 483 15.57 -25.02 -4.03
C GLU A 483 15.35 -23.65 -3.37
N GLN A 484 14.09 -23.25 -3.11
CA GLN A 484 13.80 -21.97 -2.47
C GLN A 484 14.35 -21.91 -1.04
N MET A 485 14.18 -22.99 -0.29
CA MET A 485 14.70 -23.10 1.08
C MET A 485 16.23 -23.04 1.10
N ARG A 486 16.88 -23.74 0.16
CA ARG A 486 18.34 -23.71 0.00
C ARG A 486 18.83 -22.30 -0.30
N LYS A 487 18.16 -21.58 -1.21
CA LYS A 487 18.49 -20.19 -1.56
C LYS A 487 18.38 -19.26 -0.36
N MET A 488 17.29 -19.32 0.41
CA MET A 488 17.13 -18.52 1.63
C MET A 488 18.21 -18.84 2.67
N THR A 489 18.52 -20.13 2.85
CA THR A 489 19.55 -20.58 3.80
C THR A 489 20.94 -20.07 3.41
N HIS A 490 21.29 -20.14 2.12
CA HIS A 490 22.53 -19.54 1.61
C HIS A 490 22.57 -18.03 1.79
N GLY A 491 21.46 -17.32 1.58
CA GLY A 491 21.36 -15.88 1.82
C GLY A 491 21.59 -15.50 3.28
N ILE A 492 21.05 -16.27 4.23
CA ILE A 492 21.29 -16.07 5.67
C ILE A 492 22.76 -16.32 6.01
N LEU A 493 23.31 -17.46 5.58
CA LEU A 493 24.73 -17.80 5.81
C LEU A 493 25.65 -16.74 5.21
N TRP A 494 25.35 -16.27 4.00
CA TRP A 494 26.07 -15.19 3.34
C TRP A 494 26.13 -13.93 4.21
N ASN A 495 25.00 -13.48 4.76
CA ASN A 495 24.96 -12.31 5.63
C ASN A 495 25.70 -12.54 6.97
N ILE A 496 25.75 -13.79 7.45
CA ILE A 496 26.40 -14.17 8.71
C ILE A 496 27.91 -14.40 8.54
N GLU A 497 28.40 -14.78 7.38
CA GLU A 497 29.81 -15.03 7.14
C GLU A 497 30.60 -13.72 7.11
N SER A 498 31.45 -13.49 8.12
CA SER A 498 32.37 -12.34 8.15
C SER A 498 33.52 -12.46 7.14
N SER A 499 33.73 -13.67 6.60
CA SER A 499 34.90 -14.09 5.83
C SER A 499 34.85 -13.79 4.33
N HIS A 500 33.84 -13.06 3.83
CA HIS A 500 33.83 -12.67 2.41
C HIS A 500 34.99 -11.73 2.06
N GLN A 501 35.57 -11.04 3.05
CA GLN A 501 36.79 -10.25 2.87
C GLN A 501 38.01 -11.13 2.56
N ASP A 502 38.07 -12.34 3.16
CA ASP A 502 39.16 -13.30 3.05
C ASP A 502 38.98 -14.32 1.92
N ARG A 503 37.89 -14.24 1.13
CA ARG A 503 37.85 -14.90 -0.18
C ARG A 503 38.96 -14.26 -1.00
N THR A 504 40.13 -14.90 -0.95
CA THR A 504 41.32 -14.55 -1.71
C THR A 504 40.86 -14.19 -3.09
N ILE A 505 41.18 -12.97 -3.51
CA ILE A 505 41.28 -12.61 -4.91
C ILE A 505 42.13 -13.74 -5.49
N PHE A 506 41.51 -14.74 -6.10
CA PHE A 506 42.26 -15.66 -6.92
C PHE A 506 43.02 -14.75 -7.86
N GLU A 507 44.33 -14.96 -8.01
CA GLU A 507 45.14 -14.36 -9.06
C GLU A 507 44.54 -14.80 -10.40
N PHE A 508 43.38 -14.23 -10.76
CA PHE A 508 42.85 -14.22 -12.09
C PHE A 508 43.84 -13.36 -12.87
N ASN A 509 44.26 -13.83 -14.04
CA ASN A 509 44.95 -13.00 -15.02
C ASN A 509 44.26 -11.63 -15.07
N ASP A 510 45.03 -10.54 -15.18
CA ASP A 510 44.58 -9.13 -15.08
C ASP A 510 43.35 -8.75 -15.96
N GLU A 511 42.89 -9.61 -16.86
CA GLU A 511 41.67 -9.43 -17.62
C GLU A 511 40.46 -10.08 -16.93
N LYS A 512 39.64 -9.27 -16.24
CA LYS A 512 38.30 -9.72 -15.86
C LYS A 512 37.48 -10.03 -17.13
N PRO A 513 36.66 -11.09 -17.13
CA PRO A 513 35.93 -11.52 -18.32
C PRO A 513 34.75 -10.59 -18.69
N PHE A 514 34.26 -9.79 -17.73
CA PHE A 514 33.18 -8.85 -17.96
C PHE A 514 33.63 -7.41 -17.64
N ASP A 515 33.15 -6.48 -18.44
CA ASP A 515 33.33 -5.05 -18.21
C ASP A 515 32.26 -4.56 -17.25
N ILE A 516 31.02 -5.03 -17.42
CA ILE A 516 29.83 -4.54 -16.70
C ILE A 516 29.00 -5.71 -16.16
N MET A 517 28.58 -5.63 -14.91
CA MET A 517 27.48 -6.42 -14.36
C MET A 517 26.22 -5.56 -14.26
N ILE A 518 25.07 -6.06 -14.73
CA ILE A 518 23.77 -5.37 -14.54
C ILE A 518 23.01 -6.06 -13.41
N SER A 519 22.85 -5.35 -12.29
CA SER A 519 22.00 -5.76 -11.17
C SER A 519 20.63 -5.10 -11.29
N TYR A 520 19.57 -5.91 -11.34
CA TYR A 520 18.20 -5.44 -11.59
C TYR A 520 17.16 -6.33 -10.93
N SER A 521 15.93 -5.82 -10.77
CA SER A 521 14.81 -6.68 -10.42
C SER A 521 14.17 -7.27 -11.68
N HIS A 522 13.82 -8.55 -11.66
CA HIS A 522 13.20 -9.23 -12.82
C HIS A 522 11.91 -8.58 -13.34
N LYS A 523 11.24 -7.72 -12.55
CA LYS A 523 10.12 -6.89 -13.04
C LYS A 523 10.54 -5.94 -14.17
N GLU A 524 11.76 -5.43 -14.13
CA GLU A 524 12.31 -4.52 -15.12
C GLU A 524 13.05 -5.24 -16.27
N LYS A 525 12.91 -6.58 -16.39
CA LYS A 525 13.63 -7.43 -17.37
C LYS A 525 13.56 -6.90 -18.80
N VAL A 526 12.42 -6.35 -19.22
CA VAL A 526 12.25 -5.84 -20.59
C VAL A 526 13.15 -4.63 -20.84
N LEU A 527 13.16 -3.65 -19.94
CA LEU A 527 13.98 -2.44 -20.08
C LEU A 527 15.47 -2.75 -19.88
N CYS A 528 15.81 -3.59 -18.90
CA CYS A 528 17.19 -4.03 -18.68
C CYS A 528 17.74 -4.83 -19.88
N LYS A 529 16.90 -5.61 -20.57
CA LYS A 529 17.30 -6.29 -21.80
C LYS A 529 17.61 -5.31 -22.94
N GLN A 530 16.81 -4.25 -23.09
CA GLN A 530 17.12 -3.19 -24.06
C GLN A 530 18.44 -2.50 -23.73
N ILE A 531 18.71 -2.24 -22.44
CA ILE A 531 19.97 -1.66 -21.99
C ILE A 531 21.15 -2.59 -22.31
N TYR A 532 21.00 -3.88 -21.99
CA TYR A 532 21.98 -4.92 -22.31
C TYR A 532 22.29 -4.98 -23.82
N ASP A 533 21.26 -5.04 -24.67
CA ASP A 533 21.44 -5.16 -26.12
C ASP A 533 22.21 -3.96 -26.71
N GLU A 534 21.97 -2.74 -26.22
CA GLU A 534 22.70 -1.54 -26.67
C GLU A 534 24.14 -1.49 -26.14
N LEU A 535 24.37 -1.87 -24.89
CA LEU A 535 25.72 -1.92 -24.33
C LEU A 535 26.59 -2.99 -25.05
N ILE A 536 26.02 -4.14 -25.42
CA ILE A 536 26.70 -5.16 -26.23
C ILE A 536 27.04 -4.60 -27.63
N LYS A 537 26.11 -3.88 -28.27
CA LYS A 537 26.37 -3.23 -29.57
C LYS A 537 27.50 -2.20 -29.50
N SER A 538 27.66 -1.54 -28.36
CA SER A 538 28.76 -0.61 -28.11
C SER A 538 30.09 -1.30 -27.76
N GLY A 539 30.13 -2.64 -27.70
CA GLY A 539 31.37 -3.41 -27.54
C GLY A 539 31.69 -3.84 -26.10
N TYR A 540 30.82 -3.58 -25.12
CA TYR A 540 31.03 -4.02 -23.74
C TYR A 540 30.73 -5.51 -23.56
N ARG A 541 31.53 -6.19 -22.74
CA ARG A 541 31.25 -7.55 -22.25
C ARG A 541 30.42 -7.44 -20.98
N ILE A 542 29.21 -7.99 -21.00
CA ILE A 542 28.23 -7.77 -19.93
C ILE A 542 27.78 -9.07 -19.31
N TRP A 543 27.73 -9.09 -17.98
CA TRP A 543 27.04 -10.12 -17.22
C TRP A 543 25.66 -9.63 -16.77
N ILE A 544 24.64 -10.46 -16.95
CA ILE A 544 23.27 -10.23 -16.47
C ILE A 544 22.57 -11.59 -16.26
N ASP A 545 21.85 -11.73 -15.15
CA ASP A 545 21.04 -12.93 -14.90
C ASP A 545 19.65 -12.79 -15.54
N PHE A 546 19.42 -13.44 -16.68
CA PHE A 546 18.09 -13.49 -17.32
C PHE A 546 17.22 -14.66 -16.88
N ASP A 547 17.82 -15.80 -16.50
CA ASP A 547 17.13 -17.10 -16.42
C ASP A 547 16.99 -17.62 -14.98
N HIS A 548 17.22 -16.76 -13.99
CA HIS A 548 17.28 -17.09 -12.56
C HIS A 548 18.41 -18.08 -12.26
N MET A 549 19.46 -17.59 -11.59
CA MET A 549 20.55 -18.44 -11.12
C MET A 549 20.02 -19.70 -10.39
N HIS A 550 20.51 -20.86 -10.84
CA HIS A 550 20.29 -22.17 -10.23
C HIS A 550 21.52 -22.60 -9.43
N GLY A 551 21.34 -23.42 -8.40
CA GLY A 551 22.43 -23.85 -7.51
C GLY A 551 22.73 -22.83 -6.41
N ASN A 552 24.01 -22.65 -6.05
CA ASN A 552 24.40 -21.66 -5.02
C ASN A 552 24.41 -20.25 -5.62
N VAL A 553 23.23 -19.61 -5.61
CA VAL A 553 23.00 -18.27 -6.15
C VAL A 553 23.96 -17.23 -5.57
N MET A 554 24.26 -17.32 -4.28
CA MET A 554 25.14 -16.35 -3.62
C MET A 554 26.59 -16.44 -4.12
N ASP A 555 27.09 -17.64 -4.43
CA ASP A 555 28.44 -17.81 -4.98
C ASP A 555 28.52 -17.36 -6.44
N ALA A 556 27.52 -17.69 -7.25
CA ALA A 556 27.45 -17.24 -8.64
C ALA A 556 27.34 -15.70 -8.74
N MET A 557 26.53 -15.10 -7.88
CA MET A 557 26.43 -13.65 -7.68
C MET A 557 27.79 -13.05 -7.29
N ALA A 558 28.50 -13.64 -6.32
CA ALA A 558 29.82 -13.16 -5.89
C ALA A 558 30.86 -13.23 -7.01
N GLN A 559 30.88 -14.34 -7.75
CA GLN A 559 31.76 -14.52 -8.90
C GLN A 559 31.50 -13.48 -9.98
N ALA A 560 30.23 -13.21 -10.31
CA ALA A 560 29.86 -12.19 -11.29
C ALA A 560 30.36 -10.79 -10.91
N ILE A 561 30.24 -10.44 -9.63
CA ILE A 561 30.73 -9.16 -9.09
C ILE A 561 32.27 -9.11 -9.17
N GLU A 562 32.97 -10.15 -8.73
CA GLU A 562 34.44 -10.20 -8.77
C GLU A 562 35.01 -10.18 -10.20
N GLN A 563 34.27 -10.77 -11.14
CA GLN A 563 34.61 -10.87 -12.56
C GLN A 563 34.16 -9.65 -13.40
N SER A 564 33.65 -8.59 -12.78
CA SER A 564 33.22 -7.36 -13.45
C SER A 564 34.01 -6.15 -12.97
N HIS A 565 34.20 -5.14 -13.84
CA HIS A 565 34.83 -3.87 -13.46
C HIS A 565 33.82 -2.88 -12.88
N VAL A 566 32.65 -2.80 -13.51
CA VAL A 566 31.57 -1.88 -13.17
C VAL A 566 30.31 -2.67 -12.83
N ILE A 567 29.50 -2.18 -11.89
CA ILE A 567 28.14 -2.65 -11.66
C ILE A 567 27.13 -1.54 -11.94
N ILE A 568 26.14 -1.83 -12.77
CA ILE A 568 24.98 -0.96 -12.99
C ILE A 568 23.88 -1.41 -12.02
N ILE A 569 23.46 -0.49 -11.15
CA ILE A 569 22.34 -0.71 -10.23
C ILE A 569 21.06 -0.13 -10.84
N CYS A 570 20.15 -1.01 -11.26
CA CYS A 570 18.87 -0.65 -11.84
C CYS A 570 17.83 -0.40 -10.73
N MET A 571 17.71 0.85 -10.31
CA MET A 571 16.88 1.25 -9.18
C MET A 571 15.39 1.23 -9.50
N SER A 572 14.67 0.52 -8.63
CA SER A 572 13.21 0.48 -8.54
C SER A 572 12.82 0.18 -7.09
N GLU A 573 11.56 0.36 -6.76
CA GLU A 573 11.03 -0.04 -5.46
C GLU A 573 11.14 -1.57 -5.26
N GLN A 574 10.98 -2.34 -6.35
CA GLN A 574 11.15 -3.79 -6.31
C GLN A 574 12.62 -4.19 -6.08
N TYR A 575 13.56 -3.47 -6.69
CA TYR A 575 14.99 -3.65 -6.46
C TYR A 575 15.32 -3.44 -4.97
N ARG A 576 14.85 -2.31 -4.40
CA ARG A 576 15.06 -1.96 -2.99
C ARG A 576 14.58 -3.03 -2.01
N ARG A 577 13.52 -3.76 -2.36
CA ARG A 577 12.88 -4.77 -1.50
C ARG A 577 13.41 -6.18 -1.72
N SER A 578 14.28 -6.40 -2.70
CA SER A 578 14.83 -7.72 -3.00
C SER A 578 16.02 -7.99 -2.09
N ASN A 579 15.96 -9.09 -1.32
CA ASN A 579 17.09 -9.52 -0.49
C ASN A 579 18.32 -9.83 -1.36
N TYR A 580 18.13 -10.39 -2.56
CA TYR A 580 19.22 -10.63 -3.52
C TYR A 580 19.85 -9.33 -4.00
N CYS A 581 19.06 -8.37 -4.49
CA CYS A 581 19.58 -7.09 -4.99
C CYS A 581 20.27 -6.29 -3.87
N ARG A 582 19.75 -6.38 -2.64
CA ARG A 582 20.40 -5.81 -1.46
C ARG A 582 21.76 -6.46 -1.20
N ALA A 583 21.86 -7.80 -1.26
CA ALA A 583 23.12 -8.51 -1.10
C ALA A 583 24.13 -8.19 -2.21
N GLU A 584 23.70 -8.13 -3.47
CA GLU A 584 24.51 -7.74 -4.62
C GLU A 584 25.11 -6.35 -4.45
N ALA A 585 24.27 -5.36 -4.15
CA ALA A 585 24.70 -3.99 -3.96
C ALA A 585 25.68 -3.85 -2.79
N HIS A 586 25.38 -4.47 -1.63
CA HIS A 586 26.29 -4.45 -0.49
C HIS A 586 27.63 -5.12 -0.80
N TYR A 587 27.62 -6.25 -1.53
CA TYR A 587 28.85 -6.94 -1.86
C TYR A 587 29.71 -6.15 -2.85
N ALA A 588 29.10 -5.58 -3.90
CA ALA A 588 29.82 -4.73 -4.83
C ALA A 588 30.41 -3.49 -4.15
N PHE A 589 29.67 -2.88 -3.21
CA PHE A 589 30.17 -1.79 -2.39
C PHE A 589 31.36 -2.22 -1.51
N GLN A 590 31.27 -3.38 -0.85
CA GLN A 590 32.38 -3.94 -0.06
C GLN A 590 33.63 -4.22 -0.89
N ARG A 591 33.46 -4.68 -2.14
CA ARG A 591 34.54 -4.93 -3.09
C ARG A 591 35.03 -3.66 -3.82
N GLN A 592 34.47 -2.50 -3.49
CA GLN A 592 34.83 -1.20 -4.10
C GLN A 592 34.71 -1.18 -5.62
N LEU A 593 33.75 -1.93 -6.18
CA LEU A 593 33.44 -1.80 -7.61
C LEU A 593 32.88 -0.42 -7.89
N LYS A 594 33.11 0.08 -9.12
CA LYS A 594 32.42 1.27 -9.60
C LYS A 594 30.93 0.98 -9.72
N ILE A 595 30.13 1.73 -8.99
CA ILE A 595 28.67 1.62 -8.99
C ILE A 595 28.09 2.74 -9.86
N VAL A 596 27.34 2.36 -10.90
CA VAL A 596 26.60 3.30 -11.76
C VAL A 596 25.10 3.11 -11.51
N PRO A 597 24.46 3.98 -10.71
CA PRO A 597 23.04 3.88 -10.44
C PRO A 597 22.21 4.43 -11.61
N ILE A 598 21.18 3.70 -12.01
CA ILE A 598 20.19 4.15 -13.01
C ILE A 598 18.78 4.02 -12.46
N LEU A 599 17.93 5.00 -12.73
CA LEU A 599 16.53 5.01 -12.28
C LEU A 599 15.63 4.47 -13.39
N LEU A 600 14.96 3.34 -13.14
CA LEU A 600 14.07 2.69 -14.11
C LEU A 600 12.58 2.86 -13.81
N GLN A 601 12.21 3.24 -12.59
CA GLN A 601 10.82 3.37 -12.15
C GLN A 601 10.41 4.84 -11.96
N ARG A 602 9.29 5.24 -12.59
CA ARG A 602 8.73 6.60 -12.45
C ARG A 602 8.35 6.89 -11.01
N HIS A 603 8.60 8.13 -10.57
CA HIS A 603 8.27 8.63 -9.23
C HIS A 603 8.94 7.88 -8.06
N TYR A 604 9.83 6.93 -8.35
CA TYR A 604 10.63 6.26 -7.34
C TYR A 604 11.75 7.18 -6.87
N LYS A 605 11.99 7.19 -5.56
CA LYS A 605 13.14 7.83 -4.94
C LYS A 605 13.81 6.80 -4.04
N PRO A 606 15.14 6.63 -4.13
CA PRO A 606 15.85 5.71 -3.25
C PRO A 606 15.73 6.18 -1.80
N ASP A 607 15.44 5.24 -0.91
CA ASP A 607 15.37 5.45 0.54
C ASP A 607 16.06 4.31 1.30
N GLY A 608 16.20 4.46 2.63
CA GLY A 608 16.78 3.43 3.49
C GLY A 608 18.18 3.01 3.07
N TRP A 609 18.48 1.70 3.16
CA TRP A 609 19.78 1.12 2.81
C TRP A 609 20.28 1.51 1.41
N LEU A 610 19.38 1.61 0.43
CA LEU A 610 19.76 1.93 -0.95
C LEU A 610 20.23 3.38 -1.05
N SER A 611 19.51 4.31 -0.40
CA SER A 611 19.89 5.72 -0.35
C SER A 611 21.25 5.93 0.33
N PHE A 612 21.53 5.21 1.43
CA PHE A 612 22.85 5.28 2.07
C PHE A 612 23.97 4.77 1.16
N LEU A 613 23.71 3.76 0.34
CA LEU A 613 24.70 3.15 -0.54
C LEU A 613 25.03 4.03 -1.77
N ILE A 614 24.02 4.67 -2.36
CA ILE A 614 24.18 5.43 -3.62
C ILE A 614 24.06 6.95 -3.46
N GLY A 615 23.73 7.46 -2.28
CA GLY A 615 23.26 8.84 -2.11
C GLY A 615 24.26 9.94 -2.50
N GLN A 616 25.54 9.58 -2.66
CA GLN A 616 26.60 10.49 -3.12
C GLN A 616 26.90 10.36 -4.63
N LEU A 617 26.28 9.39 -5.31
CA LEU A 617 26.50 9.08 -6.72
C LEU A 617 25.46 9.80 -7.58
N LEU A 618 25.90 10.28 -8.74
CA LEU A 618 24.99 10.74 -9.78
C LEU A 618 24.30 9.53 -10.41
N TYR A 619 22.97 9.58 -10.51
CA TYR A 619 22.21 8.54 -11.20
C TYR A 619 21.63 9.05 -12.51
N ILE A 620 21.55 8.13 -13.49
CA ILE A 620 20.95 8.42 -14.79
C ILE A 620 19.47 8.05 -14.76
N ASP A 621 18.62 9.02 -15.08
CA ASP A 621 17.18 8.85 -15.03
C ASP A 621 16.60 8.44 -16.40
N PHE A 622 16.35 7.13 -16.57
CA PHE A 622 15.71 6.57 -17.77
C PHE A 622 14.20 6.89 -17.85
N THR A 623 13.63 7.47 -16.80
CA THR A 623 12.22 7.85 -16.75
C THR A 623 12.00 9.30 -17.18
N LYS A 624 13.03 10.14 -17.07
CA LYS A 624 13.02 11.56 -17.44
C LYS A 624 13.42 11.82 -18.88
N TYR A 625 14.35 11.04 -19.43
CA TYR A 625 14.87 11.20 -20.79
C TYR A 625 14.34 10.11 -21.72
N GLU A 626 14.24 10.41 -23.02
CA GLU A 626 14.03 9.38 -24.02
C GLU A 626 15.18 8.38 -23.99
N PHE A 627 14.87 7.10 -24.25
CA PHE A 627 15.82 5.99 -24.12
C PHE A 627 17.18 6.25 -24.81
N PRO A 628 17.27 6.74 -26.06
CA PRO A 628 18.56 7.00 -26.69
C PRO A 628 19.40 8.07 -25.96
N ARG A 629 18.74 9.08 -25.40
CA ARG A 629 19.43 10.13 -24.62
C ARG A 629 19.90 9.61 -23.27
N ALA A 630 19.07 8.84 -22.58
CA ALA A 630 19.45 8.18 -21.32
C ALA A 630 20.63 7.22 -21.54
N MET A 631 20.58 6.43 -22.61
CA MET A 631 21.67 5.52 -22.98
C MET A 631 22.97 6.29 -23.27
N LYS A 632 22.92 7.41 -23.97
CA LYS A 632 24.11 8.24 -24.18
C LYS A 632 24.72 8.75 -22.88
N LEU A 633 23.89 9.17 -21.91
CA LEU A 633 24.38 9.59 -20.59
C LEU A 633 25.03 8.42 -19.84
N LEU A 634 24.45 7.22 -19.93
CA LEU A 634 25.03 6.00 -19.37
C LEU A 634 26.38 5.65 -20.00
N MET A 635 26.48 5.68 -21.32
CA MET A 635 27.74 5.42 -22.03
C MET A 635 28.83 6.41 -21.61
N ASN A 636 28.50 7.71 -21.54
CA ASN A 636 29.45 8.71 -21.06
C ASN A 636 29.96 8.41 -19.64
N GLU A 637 29.08 8.02 -18.72
CA GLU A 637 29.47 7.68 -17.34
C GLU A 637 30.37 6.44 -17.26
N LEU A 638 30.17 5.49 -18.18
CA LEU A 638 30.99 4.30 -18.33
C LEU A 638 32.36 4.62 -18.96
N GLU A 639 32.44 5.56 -19.90
CA GLU A 639 33.66 5.94 -20.65
C GLU A 639 34.62 6.87 -19.90
N VAL A 640 34.15 7.67 -18.93
CA VAL A 640 34.92 8.76 -18.27
C VAL A 640 36.25 8.32 -17.61
N GLU A 641 36.55 7.02 -17.48
CA GLU A 641 37.76 6.52 -16.83
C GLU A 641 38.86 5.93 -17.72
N GLU A 642 38.68 5.74 -19.03
CA GLU A 642 39.84 5.39 -19.90
C GLU A 642 40.92 6.51 -19.93
N ILE A 643 40.57 7.73 -19.48
CA ILE A 643 41.47 8.90 -19.46
C ILE A 643 42.27 9.01 -18.14
N ILE A 644 41.88 8.33 -17.05
CA ILE A 644 42.51 8.54 -15.73
C ILE A 644 43.68 7.56 -15.48
N GLU A 645 43.64 6.35 -16.04
CA GLU A 645 44.72 5.36 -15.85
C GLU A 645 46.01 5.66 -16.62
N THR A 646 46.00 6.62 -17.55
CA THR A 646 47.20 6.95 -18.36
C THR A 646 48.13 7.99 -17.71
N HIS A 647 47.74 8.68 -16.63
CA HIS A 647 48.51 9.83 -16.10
C HIS A 647 48.94 9.82 -14.63
N ILE A 648 48.79 8.72 -13.88
CA ILE A 648 49.38 8.64 -12.52
C ILE A 648 50.26 7.39 -12.39
N LYS A 649 51.45 7.45 -13.00
CA LYS A 649 52.64 6.80 -12.44
C LYS A 649 53.32 7.81 -11.52
N LEU A 650 53.09 7.71 -10.22
CA LEU A 650 53.95 8.34 -9.22
C LEU A 650 54.55 7.25 -8.32
N PRO A 651 55.87 7.29 -8.03
CA PRO A 651 56.52 6.24 -7.27
C PRO A 651 56.23 6.40 -5.77
N LEU A 652 55.99 5.26 -5.13
CA LEU A 652 55.98 5.11 -3.68
C LEU A 652 57.40 5.28 -3.10
N SER A 653 57.56 6.20 -2.15
CA SER A 653 58.53 6.06 -1.07
C SER A 653 58.10 6.84 0.18
N ARG A 654 58.07 6.11 1.30
CA ARG A 654 57.75 6.53 2.67
C ARG A 654 58.82 7.46 3.26
N SER A 655 58.43 8.42 4.10
CA SER A 655 58.69 8.44 5.56
C SER A 655 58.79 9.86 6.17
N SER A 656 58.49 9.90 7.48
CA SER A 656 58.78 10.91 8.51
C SER A 656 57.99 12.23 8.52
N ALA A 657 57.14 12.31 9.55
CA ALA A 657 56.71 13.55 10.17
C ALA A 657 57.92 14.24 10.83
N GLU A 658 58.14 15.52 10.51
CA GLU A 658 58.61 16.51 11.47
C GLU A 658 58.30 17.93 10.98
N SER A 659 57.97 18.75 11.96
CA SER A 659 57.48 20.12 11.92
C SER A 659 58.51 21.13 11.42
N VAL A 660 58.10 22.03 10.52
CA VAL A 660 58.69 23.39 10.41
C VAL A 660 57.57 24.39 10.13
N LEU A 661 57.37 25.29 11.11
CA LEU A 661 56.61 26.52 11.00
C LEU A 661 57.31 27.46 9.99
N CYS A 662 56.55 28.06 9.08
CA CYS A 662 56.84 29.40 8.55
C CYS A 662 55.58 30.01 7.89
N ASP A 663 55.11 31.07 8.53
CA ASP A 663 54.63 32.33 7.94
C ASP A 663 53.68 32.26 6.73
N ILE A 664 52.38 32.37 7.04
CA ILE A 664 51.34 32.72 6.08
C ILE A 664 51.39 34.24 5.91
N GLU A 665 52.06 34.70 4.84
CA GLU A 665 51.79 36.01 4.26
C GLU A 665 50.49 35.94 3.45
N GLU A 666 49.55 36.84 3.77
CA GLU A 666 48.28 37.03 3.07
C GLU A 666 48.52 37.36 1.59
N ILE A 667 48.08 36.48 0.69
CA ILE A 667 47.99 36.77 -0.74
C ILE A 667 46.60 37.36 -1.02
N PRO A 668 46.50 38.56 -1.63
CA PRO A 668 45.22 39.23 -1.88
C PRO A 668 44.37 38.51 -2.92
N LEU A 669 43.04 38.53 -2.73
CA LEU A 669 42.07 38.22 -3.76
C LEU A 669 42.29 39.12 -4.99
N GLU A 670 42.68 38.54 -6.12
CA GLU A 670 42.55 39.20 -7.42
C GLU A 670 41.11 39.08 -7.93
N GLU A 671 40.49 40.25 -8.05
CA GLU A 671 39.22 40.50 -8.72
C GLU A 671 39.30 40.26 -10.24
N SER A 672 38.15 39.82 -10.79
CA SER A 672 37.66 40.07 -12.16
C SER A 672 37.98 39.08 -13.30
N LEU A 673 37.09 38.10 -13.46
CA LEU A 673 36.47 37.84 -14.77
C LEU A 673 35.06 38.41 -14.75
N LEU A 674 34.95 39.74 -14.94
CA LEU A 674 33.66 40.39 -15.18
C LEU A 674 33.04 39.82 -16.45
N SER A 675 32.03 38.95 -16.29
CA SER A 675 31.09 38.66 -17.37
C SER A 675 30.43 39.98 -17.76
N ILE A 676 30.74 40.51 -18.95
CA ILE A 676 30.09 41.73 -19.47
C ILE A 676 28.60 41.40 -19.65
N ARG A 677 27.77 41.73 -18.66
CA ARG A 677 26.32 41.52 -18.73
C ARG A 677 25.74 42.46 -19.79
N PRO A 678 24.93 41.97 -20.75
CA PRO A 678 24.27 42.82 -21.73
C PRO A 678 23.46 43.94 -21.04
N LYS A 679 23.47 45.15 -21.59
CA LYS A 679 22.78 46.31 -20.99
C LYS A 679 21.26 46.18 -20.99
N ASN A 680 20.70 45.30 -21.82
CA ASN A 680 19.28 45.05 -21.91
C ASN A 680 18.95 43.69 -21.30
N ILE A 681 17.97 43.66 -20.38
CA ILE A 681 17.58 42.43 -19.68
C ILE A 681 17.12 41.36 -20.67
N SER A 682 16.43 41.72 -21.76
CA SER A 682 15.97 40.73 -22.74
C SER A 682 17.11 39.85 -23.30
N ASP A 683 18.33 40.35 -23.27
CA ASP A 683 19.50 39.72 -23.88
C ASP A 683 20.31 38.89 -22.86
N TRP A 684 19.84 38.80 -21.61
CA TRP A 684 20.53 38.06 -20.55
C TRP A 684 20.37 36.54 -20.72
N THR A 685 21.48 35.82 -20.67
CA THR A 685 21.52 34.36 -20.59
C THR A 685 21.10 33.86 -19.19
N GLN A 686 20.82 32.56 -19.04
CA GLN A 686 20.51 31.96 -17.74
C GLN A 686 21.60 32.23 -16.70
N THR A 687 22.87 32.10 -17.09
CA THR A 687 24.02 32.42 -16.23
C THR A 687 24.04 33.90 -15.82
N ASN A 688 23.65 34.81 -16.73
CA ASN A 688 23.56 36.23 -16.38
C ASN A 688 22.46 36.55 -15.38
N VAL A 689 21.30 35.87 -15.48
CA VAL A 689 20.18 35.99 -14.53
C VAL A 689 20.56 35.42 -13.18
N HIS A 690 21.14 34.22 -13.15
CA HIS A 690 21.60 33.57 -11.92
C HIS A 690 22.62 34.44 -11.17
N ASN A 691 23.67 34.92 -11.86
CA ASN A 691 24.66 35.80 -11.25
C ASN A 691 24.05 37.13 -10.78
N TRP A 692 23.07 37.67 -11.50
CA TRP A 692 22.39 38.92 -11.09
C TRP A 692 21.58 38.74 -9.81
N LEU A 693 20.89 37.62 -9.66
CA LEU A 693 20.10 37.31 -8.45
C LEU A 693 21.02 37.10 -7.25
N ILE A 694 22.15 36.40 -7.43
CA ILE A 694 23.16 36.21 -6.38
C ILE A 694 23.82 37.54 -5.98
N GLU A 695 24.17 38.40 -6.95
CA GLU A 695 24.75 39.75 -6.70
C GLU A 695 23.85 40.67 -5.86
N HIS A 696 22.55 40.39 -5.80
CA HIS A 696 21.57 41.17 -5.02
C HIS A 696 21.04 40.41 -3.80
N ASP A 697 21.76 39.38 -3.34
CA ASP A 697 21.42 38.54 -2.18
C ASP A 697 20.04 37.84 -2.30
N LEU A 698 19.60 37.52 -3.52
CA LEU A 698 18.35 36.79 -3.79
C LEU A 698 18.61 35.30 -4.03
N ILE A 699 19.11 34.61 -3.01
CA ILE A 699 19.59 33.23 -3.10
C ILE A 699 18.43 32.27 -3.40
N GLN A 700 17.31 32.40 -2.69
CA GLN A 700 16.14 31.55 -2.90
C GLN A 700 15.52 31.78 -4.29
N MET A 701 15.44 33.04 -4.74
CA MET A 701 14.97 33.35 -6.10
C MET A 701 15.91 32.83 -7.18
N SER A 702 17.24 32.80 -6.94
CA SER A 702 18.22 32.25 -7.89
C SER A 702 18.04 30.74 -8.13
N GLN A 703 17.53 30.02 -7.13
CA GLN A 703 17.24 28.58 -7.19
C GLN A 703 15.87 28.32 -7.83
N ILE A 704 14.85 29.12 -7.47
CA ILE A 704 13.51 29.04 -8.06
C ILE A 704 13.56 29.34 -9.57
N LEU A 705 14.36 30.33 -9.97
CA LEU A 705 14.46 30.82 -11.34
C LEU A 705 15.72 30.31 -12.08
N ALA A 706 16.27 29.17 -11.67
CA ALA A 706 17.53 28.63 -12.22
C ALA A 706 17.51 28.46 -13.75
N ASP A 707 16.34 28.16 -14.33
CA ASP A 707 16.17 27.92 -15.78
C ASP A 707 15.80 29.19 -16.56
N TYR A 708 15.69 30.35 -15.91
CA TYR A 708 15.19 31.58 -16.52
C TYR A 708 16.29 32.37 -17.22
N ASN A 709 16.06 32.71 -18.50
CA ASN A 709 16.79 33.77 -19.18
C ASN A 709 16.09 35.13 -18.97
N GLY A 710 16.71 36.23 -19.40
CA GLY A 710 16.17 37.56 -19.12
C GLY A 710 14.81 37.87 -19.78
N SER A 711 14.48 37.24 -20.90
CA SER A 711 13.15 37.34 -21.51
C SER A 711 12.08 36.63 -20.68
N SER A 712 12.38 35.43 -20.18
CA SER A 712 11.52 34.67 -19.26
C SER A 712 11.33 35.43 -17.95
N LEU A 713 12.38 36.10 -17.46
CA LEU A 713 12.35 36.89 -16.23
C LEU A 713 11.38 38.08 -16.32
N LEU A 714 11.35 38.76 -17.48
CA LEU A 714 10.41 39.84 -17.74
C LEU A 714 8.97 39.33 -17.84
N TYR A 715 8.75 38.21 -18.55
CA TYR A 715 7.41 37.61 -18.65
C TYR A 715 6.88 37.17 -17.28
N PHE A 716 7.74 36.57 -16.46
CA PHE A 716 7.42 36.18 -15.09
C PHE A 716 7.05 37.37 -14.21
N SER A 717 7.78 38.48 -14.33
CA SER A 717 7.43 39.72 -13.63
C SER A 717 6.06 40.26 -14.06
N ASP A 718 5.71 40.21 -15.35
CA ASP A 718 4.38 40.60 -15.84
C ASP A 718 3.28 39.65 -15.38
N PHE A 719 3.58 38.35 -15.33
CA PHE A 719 2.68 37.34 -14.78
C PHE A 719 2.38 37.60 -13.30
N ILE A 720 3.41 37.89 -12.49
CA ILE A 720 3.19 38.20 -11.07
C ILE A 720 2.39 39.50 -10.89
N LYS A 721 2.62 40.51 -11.74
CA LYS A 721 1.94 41.80 -11.63
C LYS A 721 0.47 41.79 -12.07
N ASN A 722 0.14 40.99 -13.08
CA ASN A 722 -1.17 41.02 -13.72
C ASN A 722 -2.08 39.85 -13.33
N GLY A 723 -1.56 38.80 -12.68
CA GLY A 723 -2.36 37.64 -12.28
C GLY A 723 -2.97 37.74 -10.87
N GLU A 724 -3.80 36.75 -10.51
CA GLU A 724 -4.45 36.70 -9.20
C GLU A 724 -3.43 36.43 -8.07
N THR A 725 -3.28 37.41 -7.16
CA THR A 725 -2.24 37.42 -6.12
C THR A 725 -2.25 36.17 -5.23
N LYS A 726 -3.43 35.66 -4.84
CA LYS A 726 -3.55 34.47 -3.98
C LYS A 726 -3.12 33.18 -4.70
N GLN A 727 -3.46 33.03 -5.98
CA GLN A 727 -3.12 31.84 -6.75
C GLN A 727 -1.61 31.82 -7.06
N ILE A 728 -1.04 32.96 -7.47
CA ILE A 728 0.39 33.07 -7.77
C ILE A 728 1.23 32.82 -6.52
N LEU A 729 0.82 33.36 -5.36
CA LEU A 729 1.54 33.14 -4.11
C LEU A 729 1.53 31.65 -3.72
N SER A 730 0.40 30.95 -3.87
CA SER A 730 0.31 29.50 -3.64
C SER A 730 1.27 28.73 -4.55
N LEU A 731 1.26 29.03 -5.86
CA LEU A 731 2.12 28.36 -6.84
C LEU A 731 3.61 28.63 -6.60
N LEU A 732 3.98 29.84 -6.20
CA LEU A 732 5.37 30.18 -5.87
C LEU A 732 5.82 29.56 -4.55
N GLN A 733 4.92 29.43 -3.58
CA GLN A 733 5.18 28.69 -2.33
C GLN A 733 5.40 27.20 -2.61
N GLU A 734 4.56 26.61 -3.47
CA GLU A 734 4.71 25.22 -3.91
C GLU A 734 6.02 25.00 -4.67
N GLU A 735 6.39 25.90 -5.60
CA GLU A 735 7.62 25.78 -6.38
C GLU A 735 8.89 26.05 -5.55
N SER A 736 8.82 26.98 -4.57
CA SER A 736 9.88 27.18 -3.56
C SER A 736 10.09 25.90 -2.75
N LEU A 737 9.01 25.35 -2.18
CA LEU A 737 9.09 24.11 -1.40
C LEU A 737 9.63 22.94 -2.23
N ARG A 738 9.27 22.89 -3.52
CA ARG A 738 9.72 21.84 -4.45
C ARG A 738 11.20 21.94 -4.80
N ARG A 739 11.75 23.15 -5.01
CA ARG A 739 13.12 23.35 -5.49
C ARG A 739 14.13 23.56 -4.37
N THR A 740 13.74 24.19 -3.27
CA THR A 740 14.65 24.58 -2.17
C THR A 740 14.34 23.85 -0.86
N ASN A 741 13.20 23.17 -0.75
CA ASN A 741 12.70 22.58 0.49
C ASN A 741 12.45 23.61 1.61
N GLU A 742 12.29 24.87 1.24
CA GLU A 742 12.03 25.99 2.15
C GLU A 742 10.78 26.77 1.73
N CYS A 743 10.11 27.39 2.71
CA CYS A 743 9.01 28.32 2.46
C CYS A 743 9.50 29.55 1.70
N LEU A 744 8.68 30.02 0.74
CA LEU A 744 8.97 31.21 -0.04
C LEU A 744 9.19 32.44 0.87
N SER A 745 10.38 33.02 0.78
CA SER A 745 10.76 34.26 1.42
C SER A 745 10.02 35.43 0.77
N LEU A 746 9.02 35.96 1.48
CA LEU A 746 8.28 37.15 1.02
C LEU A 746 9.20 38.38 0.93
N VAL A 747 10.29 38.40 1.69
CA VAL A 747 11.32 39.45 1.64
C VAL A 747 12.05 39.40 0.30
N GLU A 748 12.60 38.24 -0.08
CA GLU A 748 13.26 38.07 -1.37
C GLU A 748 12.32 38.32 -2.55
N LEU A 749 11.07 37.83 -2.48
CA LEU A 749 10.07 38.07 -3.53
C LEU A 749 9.78 39.57 -3.72
N SER A 750 9.68 40.32 -2.62
CA SER A 750 9.46 41.77 -2.66
C SER A 750 10.67 42.53 -3.21
N CYS A 751 11.88 42.13 -2.81
CA CYS A 751 13.13 42.71 -3.31
C CYS A 751 13.31 42.41 -4.80
N PHE A 752 13.02 41.18 -5.23
CA PHE A 752 13.03 40.77 -6.62
C PHE A 752 12.12 41.65 -7.50
N GLN A 753 10.87 41.87 -7.08
CA GLN A 753 9.93 42.71 -7.83
C GLN A 753 10.42 44.16 -7.95
N SER A 754 10.94 44.72 -6.85
CA SER A 754 11.51 46.07 -6.82
C SER A 754 12.70 46.22 -7.78
N LEU A 755 13.62 45.24 -7.78
CA LEU A 755 14.82 45.25 -8.62
C LEU A 755 14.48 45.11 -10.11
N ILE A 756 13.53 44.24 -10.47
CA ILE A 756 13.05 44.13 -11.85
C ILE A 756 12.43 45.45 -12.33
N ASP A 757 11.69 46.14 -11.47
CA ASP A 757 11.08 47.42 -11.79
C ASP A 757 12.09 48.54 -12.01
N GLN A 758 13.14 48.59 -11.20
CA GLN A 758 14.25 49.54 -11.38
C GLN A 758 14.94 49.34 -12.74
N GLN A 759 15.15 48.09 -13.14
CA GLN A 759 15.75 47.78 -14.43
C GLN A 759 14.82 48.17 -15.60
N ARG A 760 13.50 47.99 -15.46
CA ARG A 760 12.48 48.45 -16.43
C ARG A 760 12.43 49.98 -16.55
N TYR A 761 12.59 50.71 -15.44
CA TYR A 761 12.65 52.18 -15.44
C TYR A 761 13.91 52.72 -16.14
N THR A 762 15.03 52.01 -16.02
CA THR A 762 16.31 52.35 -16.66
C THR A 762 16.24 52.25 -18.19
N LEU A 763 15.36 51.39 -18.72
CA LEU A 763 15.04 51.25 -20.15
C LEU A 763 14.11 52.38 -20.65
N LYS A 764 13.08 52.78 -19.88
CA LYS A 764 12.11 53.82 -20.27
C LYS A 764 12.72 55.25 -20.27
N SER A 765 13.64 55.57 -19.36
CA SER A 765 14.25 56.91 -19.29
C SER A 765 15.20 57.25 -20.45
N LYS A 766 15.73 56.25 -21.17
CA LYS A 766 16.59 56.44 -22.35
C LYS A 766 15.82 56.66 -23.65
N PHE A 767 14.60 56.14 -23.77
CA PHE A 767 13.75 56.36 -24.93
C PHE A 767 13.20 57.80 -24.99
N SER A 768 12.95 58.46 -23.84
CA SER A 768 12.51 59.86 -23.84
C SER A 768 13.63 60.85 -24.24
N ARG A 769 14.90 60.54 -23.94
CA ARG A 769 16.07 61.36 -24.35
C ARG A 769 16.51 61.17 -25.81
N ARG A 770 16.14 60.06 -26.48
CA ARG A 770 16.39 59.86 -27.92
C ARG A 770 15.29 60.47 -28.81
N SER A 771 14.05 60.56 -28.31
CA SER A 771 12.94 61.21 -29.00
C SER A 771 13.18 62.70 -29.26
N THR A 772 13.74 63.44 -28.27
CA THR A 772 14.01 64.88 -28.39
C THR A 772 15.22 65.25 -29.26
N ARG A 773 16.10 64.30 -29.62
CA ARG A 773 17.21 64.55 -30.57
C ARG A 773 16.84 64.23 -32.03
N ASN A 774 15.84 63.38 -32.27
CA ASN A 774 15.41 63.01 -33.63
C ASN A 774 14.27 63.89 -34.18
N THR A 775 13.53 64.62 -33.34
CA THR A 775 12.54 65.61 -33.79
C THR A 775 13.17 66.86 -34.42
N ASN A 776 14.41 67.22 -34.08
CA ASN A 776 15.12 68.35 -34.70
C ASN A 776 15.79 68.02 -36.05
N ARG A 777 15.82 66.75 -36.49
CA ARG A 777 16.38 66.36 -37.80
C ARG A 777 15.33 65.98 -38.85
N LYS A 778 14.08 65.70 -38.45
CA LYS A 778 12.99 65.35 -39.40
C LYS A 778 12.08 66.51 -39.82
N ASN A 779 12.15 67.68 -39.19
CA ASN A 779 11.41 68.88 -39.61
C ASN A 779 12.02 69.62 -40.83
N LYS A 780 12.79 68.94 -41.69
CA LYS A 780 13.36 69.57 -42.89
C LYS A 780 12.95 68.94 -44.22
N TYR A 781 12.18 67.87 -44.23
CA TYR A 781 11.70 67.29 -45.48
C TYR A 781 10.28 66.76 -45.32
N ILE A 782 9.38 67.35 -46.12
CA ILE A 782 8.05 66.87 -46.49
C ILE A 782 6.97 67.20 -45.42
N SER A 783 6.15 68.26 -45.46
CA SER A 783 5.62 69.09 -46.56
C SER A 783 5.29 68.30 -47.80
N SER A 784 4.17 67.57 -47.79
CA SER A 784 3.25 67.40 -48.93
C SER A 784 2.16 66.37 -48.59
N CYS A 785 0.90 66.81 -48.63
CA CYS A 785 -0.32 66.03 -48.90
C CYS A 785 -0.65 64.90 -47.91
N CYS A 786 -1.55 65.04 -46.93
CA CYS A 786 -2.98 65.37 -47.01
C CYS A 786 -3.77 64.59 -48.09
N LEU A 787 -4.88 63.99 -47.62
CA LEU A 787 -6.11 63.59 -48.33
C LEU A 787 -6.14 62.18 -48.97
N LEU A 788 -6.75 61.20 -48.29
CA LEU A 788 -8.17 60.83 -48.45
C LEU A 788 -8.53 59.54 -47.68
N MET A 789 -9.70 59.62 -47.01
CA MET A 789 -10.57 58.56 -46.44
C MET A 789 -10.08 57.73 -45.24
#